data_AF-A0A7R8W9L9-F1
#
_entry.id   AF-A0A7R8W9L9-F1
#
_cell.length_a   1.000
_cell.length_b   1.000
_cell.length_c   1.000
_cell.angle_alpha   90.00
_cell.angle_beta   90.00
_cell.angle_gamma   90.00
#
_symmetry.space_group_name_H-M   'P 1'
#
loop_
_entity.id
_entity.type
_entity.pdbx_description
1 polymer ?
#
loop_
_entity_poly.entity_id
_entity_poly.type
_entity_poly.pdbx_seq_one_letter_code
_entity_poly.pdbx_strand_id
1 'polypeptide(L)'
;MFRRRLLSLGRRPKVKAIVGCVFLFLGIVLVLQYLLPRQDEFQVHQDESGSFQRTKLVIERIRNSLLQTHRQHQEKSHHNEPDLGEPLPQVPPPSLDKRPKNDSTYVIHKDPTSALGGKASSPQTCQAIVSRDPWTTDIRMLDLYHDADFVDEDGGAWKQGWNVQADPSMFSASKKLKVFVIPHSHNDPGWIKTVEEYFETQTRHILDNAVDFLSANPDMRFIWAEMSYLSMWWDSATSSQREQMKQLVQGGRLELVTGGWVMPDEANSHVWSVVSQYVTGHEFIKENFGSSVRPRSGWSIDPFGYSSTLPYVLKGIGLNATLIQRAHYVVKRELARNKKLEFYWTQSWESQTASNVHAASATGPSSLLTHLMPFYSYDVPHTCGPDPAICCQFDFARMRGISSLSCPWHRPPQQINARNIGERATLLLDQYRKKATLYGNNVLLIPLGDDFRYQTANEWTAQFENYQAIFDYWKRNPELNVEGRFSSLSEYFDALVESDKTFPSLSGDFFTYADIHESYWSGYFTSRPFFKRLDRVLIGYLRSAEILLSLTLTQMSKRGIVVSSTEDAAVPPWTKEVQALVRQGQQSLGLFQHHDGVTGTSKTYVMEDYGKKLGSAVTGLQQVIQLCTSFLLSPSRFSDPASIPASPPFLVDDPRPSFHSLESHTRITISTGSPAPIVLFNPLTFPRQEVLTIRIFTSNVLVRQMGASSGFIPSQISPVLNDDGTFLEGTYDLSFLAHVPALEEPEYPKSRNERRKEEPEHVKKLKIRNKRRKEESEQAEKGRAGTCEEIENPEQAEKGRTGTSGERKSRNERRKEESEQAEKGRAGTSFSTYVVLTATTEQEGRAQFPKISVLSSLSNPRRGAMWPAGLPPDLPPEELGSSFSLGNSKFTVMFKDGSPVLYRSQSLKEEQPLNIEFSSYAGGKSHSDPSGAYLFIPSGPSKPFHRGLTDWSYVLMRGPLVSQFIKTSVSIRGFLQQTFTVYESPGLDGLSLEIENQVDVTGQRDFELAMDVVAKDIRHGETFFTSLNGFQVQTVSVRFSNWRIRRL
;
A
#
# COMPACT_ATOMS: atom_id res chain seq x y z
N MET A 1 0.50 60.81 16.74
CA MET A 1 1.68 61.34 15.99
C MET A 1 1.70 60.97 14.50
N PHE A 2 1.14 59.84 14.06
CA PHE A 2 1.08 59.46 12.63
C PHE A 2 0.14 60.34 11.77
N ARG A 3 -0.95 60.87 12.37
CA ARG A 3 -1.91 61.76 11.70
C ARG A 3 -1.40 63.17 11.38
N ARG A 4 -0.30 63.61 12.02
CA ARG A 4 0.33 64.94 11.77
C ARG A 4 1.45 64.90 10.71
N ARG A 5 1.95 63.72 10.31
CA ARG A 5 2.95 63.58 9.23
C ARG A 5 2.35 63.39 7.83
N LEU A 6 1.06 63.05 7.72
CA LEU A 6 0.37 62.90 6.43
C LEU A 6 -0.03 64.24 5.79
N LEU A 7 -0.15 65.31 6.57
CA LEU A 7 -0.56 66.63 6.07
C LEU A 7 0.61 67.49 5.55
N SER A 8 1.88 67.04 5.66
CA SER A 8 3.05 67.79 5.13
C SER A 8 3.61 67.26 3.81
N LEU A 9 3.03 66.20 3.22
CA LEU A 9 3.48 65.62 1.94
C LEU A 9 2.70 66.13 0.71
N GLY A 10 1.76 67.05 0.88
CA GLY A 10 0.86 67.55 -0.17
C GLY A 10 1.41 68.64 -1.12
N ARG A 11 2.73 68.78 -1.32
CA ARG A 11 3.32 69.84 -2.17
C ARG A 11 4.33 69.36 -3.22
N ARG A 12 4.21 68.13 -3.74
CA ARG A 12 5.00 67.69 -4.91
C ARG A 12 4.10 67.07 -6.00
N PRO A 13 4.15 67.57 -7.26
CA PRO A 13 3.24 67.12 -8.32
C PRO A 13 3.36 65.63 -8.66
N LYS A 14 4.54 65.02 -8.44
CA LYS A 14 4.78 63.58 -8.67
C LYS A 14 4.07 62.66 -7.65
N VAL A 15 3.73 63.15 -6.46
CA VAL A 15 3.01 62.34 -5.44
C VAL A 15 1.50 62.29 -5.72
N LYS A 16 0.93 63.32 -6.37
CA LYS A 16 -0.48 63.33 -6.79
C LYS A 16 -0.77 62.26 -7.86
N ALA A 17 0.17 62.01 -8.77
CA ALA A 17 0.04 60.96 -9.79
C ALA A 17 0.05 59.56 -9.17
N ILE A 18 0.96 59.30 -8.22
CA ILE A 18 1.08 57.99 -7.55
C ILE A 18 -0.15 57.73 -6.66
N VAL A 19 -0.60 58.73 -5.90
CA VAL A 19 -1.80 58.61 -5.09
C VAL A 19 -3.04 58.43 -5.98
N GLY A 20 -3.13 59.14 -7.12
CA GLY A 20 -4.18 58.94 -8.11
C GLY A 20 -4.22 57.52 -8.70
N CYS A 21 -3.06 56.96 -9.07
CA CYS A 21 -2.98 55.58 -9.57
C CYS A 21 -3.34 54.55 -8.50
N VAL A 22 -2.97 54.77 -7.23
CA VAL A 22 -3.33 53.88 -6.11
C VAL A 22 -4.83 53.93 -5.83
N PHE A 23 -5.47 55.11 -5.90
CA PHE A 23 -6.92 55.23 -5.77
C PHE A 23 -7.67 54.64 -6.97
N LEU A 24 -7.12 54.76 -8.19
CA LEU A 24 -7.69 54.12 -9.38
C LEU A 24 -7.59 52.58 -9.28
N PHE A 25 -6.47 52.06 -8.80
CA PHE A 25 -6.25 50.63 -8.60
C PHE A 25 -7.14 50.08 -7.48
N LEU A 26 -7.27 50.78 -6.36
CA LEU A 26 -8.21 50.42 -5.28
C LEU A 26 -9.67 50.51 -5.74
N GLY A 27 -10.02 51.49 -6.57
CA GLY A 27 -11.35 51.60 -7.18
C GLY A 27 -11.66 50.44 -8.12
N ILE A 28 -10.70 50.02 -8.94
CA ILE A 28 -10.84 48.86 -9.84
C ILE A 28 -10.96 47.57 -9.04
N VAL A 29 -10.18 47.40 -7.96
CA VAL A 29 -10.29 46.24 -7.06
C VAL A 29 -11.64 46.20 -6.34
N LEU A 30 -12.16 47.34 -5.88
CA LEU A 30 -13.48 47.45 -5.26
C LEU A 30 -14.63 47.19 -6.25
N VAL A 31 -14.49 47.64 -7.49
CA VAL A 31 -15.47 47.37 -8.57
C VAL A 31 -15.42 45.91 -9.00
N LEU A 32 -14.24 45.29 -9.07
CA LEU A 32 -14.10 43.85 -9.31
C LEU A 32 -14.66 43.00 -8.16
N GLN A 33 -14.54 43.46 -6.90
CA GLN A 33 -15.21 42.83 -5.75
C GLN A 33 -16.74 42.98 -5.77
N TYR A 34 -17.28 43.99 -6.46
CA TYR A 34 -18.73 44.20 -6.60
C TYR A 34 -19.33 43.55 -7.85
N LEU A 35 -18.51 43.24 -8.87
CA LEU A 35 -18.94 42.62 -10.13
C LEU A 35 -18.71 41.10 -10.18
N LEU A 36 -17.96 40.54 -9.23
CA LEU A 36 -17.89 39.09 -9.04
C LEU A 36 -19.09 38.65 -8.19
N PRO A 37 -19.86 37.62 -8.59
CA PRO A 37 -20.96 37.12 -7.78
C PRO A 37 -20.42 36.66 -6.43
N ARG A 38 -20.93 37.23 -5.33
CA ARG A 38 -20.71 36.69 -3.99
C ARG A 38 -21.23 35.25 -3.98
N GLN A 39 -20.33 34.29 -3.73
CA GLN A 39 -20.73 33.02 -3.15
C GLN A 39 -21.24 33.36 -1.74
N ASP A 40 -22.55 33.45 -1.60
CA ASP A 40 -23.19 33.54 -0.29
C ASP A 40 -22.85 32.27 0.51
N GLU A 41 -22.45 32.52 1.76
CA GLU A 41 -22.43 31.56 2.85
C GLU A 41 -23.76 30.80 2.89
N PHE A 42 -23.73 29.51 2.56
CA PHE A 42 -24.82 28.62 2.94
C PHE A 42 -24.70 28.33 4.43
N GLN A 43 -25.36 29.15 5.26
CA GLN A 43 -25.87 28.68 6.53
C GLN A 43 -26.96 27.64 6.27
N VAL A 44 -26.66 26.39 6.60
CA VAL A 44 -27.65 25.32 6.61
C VAL A 44 -28.46 25.46 7.90
N HIS A 45 -29.57 26.17 7.81
CA HIS A 45 -30.72 25.84 8.64
C HIS A 45 -31.39 24.60 8.06
N GLN A 46 -31.61 23.61 8.93
CA GLN A 46 -32.37 22.40 8.66
C GLN A 46 -33.75 22.77 8.09
N ASP A 47 -34.06 22.27 6.90
CA ASP A 47 -35.43 21.89 6.55
C ASP A 47 -35.39 20.75 5.51
N GLU A 48 -35.81 19.57 5.96
CA GLU A 48 -35.91 18.34 5.17
C GLU A 48 -37.11 18.43 4.22
N SER A 49 -36.88 18.44 2.90
CA SER A 49 -37.74 17.84 1.84
C SER A 49 -37.55 18.42 0.43
N GLY A 50 -36.85 19.55 0.24
CA GLY A 50 -36.77 20.23 -1.08
C GLY A 50 -35.57 19.90 -1.98
N SER A 51 -34.50 19.29 -1.46
CA SER A 51 -33.21 19.14 -2.15
C SER A 51 -33.20 18.04 -3.22
N PHE A 52 -34.00 16.98 -3.05
CA PHE A 52 -33.93 15.78 -3.89
C PHE A 52 -34.46 16.00 -5.32
N GLN A 53 -35.41 16.92 -5.54
CA GLN A 53 -35.97 17.19 -6.87
C GLN A 53 -35.06 18.08 -7.75
N ARG A 54 -34.28 19.00 -7.15
CA ARG A 54 -33.37 19.87 -7.90
C ARG A 54 -32.14 19.12 -8.39
N THR A 55 -31.59 18.21 -7.60
CA THR A 55 -30.47 17.35 -8.01
C THR A 55 -30.87 16.39 -9.13
N LYS A 56 -32.10 15.88 -9.11
CA LYS A 56 -32.66 15.03 -10.19
C LYS A 56 -32.83 15.80 -11.51
N LEU A 57 -33.25 17.06 -11.46
CA LEU A 57 -33.38 17.94 -12.64
C LEU A 57 -32.03 18.34 -13.25
N VAL A 58 -30.99 18.50 -12.43
CA VAL A 58 -29.63 18.79 -12.89
C VAL A 58 -28.99 17.56 -13.52
N ILE A 59 -29.18 16.37 -12.93
CA ILE A 59 -28.72 15.10 -13.50
C ILE A 59 -29.45 14.78 -14.82
N GLU A 60 -30.76 15.05 -14.92
CA GLU A 60 -31.49 14.91 -16.19
C GLU A 60 -31.02 15.90 -17.26
N ARG A 61 -30.71 17.15 -16.90
CA ARG A 61 -30.12 18.11 -17.86
C ARG A 61 -28.75 17.69 -18.35
N ILE A 62 -27.89 17.15 -17.48
CA ILE A 62 -26.57 16.65 -17.86
C ILE A 62 -26.70 15.41 -18.75
N ARG A 63 -27.60 14.49 -18.42
CA ARG A 63 -27.90 13.30 -19.25
C ARG A 63 -28.43 13.69 -20.64
N ASN A 64 -29.34 14.67 -20.71
CA ASN A 64 -29.90 15.15 -21.97
C ASN A 64 -28.87 15.93 -22.80
N SER A 65 -27.97 16.67 -22.16
CA SER A 65 -26.87 17.37 -22.84
C SER A 65 -25.86 16.39 -23.43
N LEU A 66 -25.48 15.33 -22.70
CA LEU A 66 -24.60 14.25 -23.19
C LEU A 66 -25.22 13.45 -24.34
N LEU A 67 -26.54 13.18 -24.29
CA LEU A 67 -27.26 12.54 -25.39
C LEU A 67 -27.38 13.43 -26.64
N GLN A 68 -27.41 14.76 -26.47
CA GLN A 68 -27.37 15.73 -27.57
C GLN A 68 -25.99 15.79 -28.23
N THR A 69 -24.92 15.74 -27.44
CA THR A 69 -23.53 15.68 -27.94
C THR A 69 -23.25 14.36 -28.67
N HIS A 70 -23.82 13.25 -28.22
CA HIS A 70 -23.71 11.95 -28.91
C HIS A 70 -24.47 11.92 -30.24
N ARG A 71 -25.66 12.55 -30.33
CA ARG A 71 -26.41 12.72 -31.58
C ARG A 71 -25.71 13.65 -32.59
N GLN A 72 -25.11 14.74 -32.12
CA GLN A 72 -24.32 15.64 -32.99
C GLN A 72 -23.03 15.00 -33.53
N HIS A 73 -22.51 13.96 -32.86
CA HIS A 73 -21.39 13.16 -33.37
C HIS A 73 -21.82 12.10 -34.40
N GLN A 74 -23.03 11.54 -34.29
CA GLN A 74 -23.57 10.61 -35.28
C GLN A 74 -24.07 11.30 -36.56
N GLU A 75 -24.56 12.54 -36.49
CA GLU A 75 -24.99 13.31 -37.67
C GLU A 75 -23.83 13.90 -38.49
N LYS A 76 -22.59 13.93 -37.96
CA LYS A 76 -21.39 14.41 -38.66
C LYS A 76 -20.60 13.32 -39.40
N SER A 77 -21.02 12.04 -39.35
CA SER A 77 -20.37 10.95 -40.09
C SER A 77 -21.09 10.55 -41.39
N HIS A 78 -22.16 11.25 -41.76
CA HIS A 78 -22.87 11.04 -43.02
C HIS A 78 -22.90 12.33 -43.85
N HIS A 79 -21.82 12.62 -44.55
CA HIS A 79 -21.80 13.31 -45.85
C HIS A 79 -20.36 13.38 -46.35
N ASN A 80 -20.01 12.46 -47.25
CA ASN A 80 -19.15 12.66 -48.42
C ASN A 80 -18.96 11.31 -49.12
N GLU A 81 -19.92 10.96 -49.98
CA GLU A 81 -19.69 10.07 -51.12
C GLU A 81 -19.21 10.90 -52.31
N PRO A 82 -18.31 10.35 -53.15
CA PRO A 82 -18.33 10.60 -54.57
C PRO A 82 -18.57 9.31 -55.38
N ASP A 83 -19.59 9.36 -56.24
CA ASP A 83 -19.90 8.49 -57.39
C ASP A 83 -19.05 8.99 -58.58
N LEU A 84 -18.41 8.26 -59.51
CA LEU A 84 -18.74 7.08 -60.32
C LEU A 84 -17.45 6.47 -60.93
N GLY A 85 -17.47 5.16 -61.23
CA GLY A 85 -16.97 4.64 -62.52
C GLY A 85 -15.78 3.66 -62.56
N GLU A 86 -16.09 2.35 -62.58
CA GLU A 86 -15.69 1.33 -63.60
C GLU A 86 -15.54 -0.11 -63.02
N PRO A 87 -15.80 -1.16 -63.82
CA PRO A 87 -16.06 -2.52 -63.31
C PRO A 87 -14.82 -3.41 -63.17
N LEU A 88 -14.90 -4.28 -62.17
CA LEU A 88 -13.99 -5.37 -61.79
C LEU A 88 -13.53 -6.28 -62.95
N PRO A 89 -12.32 -6.86 -62.85
CA PRO A 89 -12.07 -8.23 -63.30
C PRO A 89 -12.27 -9.22 -62.14
N GLN A 90 -13.19 -10.17 -62.33
CA GLN A 90 -13.33 -11.34 -61.48
C GLN A 90 -12.13 -12.28 -61.66
N VAL A 91 -11.54 -12.73 -60.55
CA VAL A 91 -10.60 -13.86 -60.51
C VAL A 91 -11.09 -14.85 -59.44
N PRO A 92 -11.21 -16.16 -59.77
CA PRO A 92 -11.95 -17.15 -58.98
C PRO A 92 -11.20 -17.62 -57.71
N PRO A 93 -11.91 -18.23 -56.74
CA PRO A 93 -11.32 -18.60 -55.45
C PRO A 93 -10.46 -19.88 -55.58
N PRO A 94 -9.25 -19.93 -55.01
CA PRO A 94 -8.56 -21.18 -54.80
C PRO A 94 -8.96 -21.81 -53.46
N SER A 95 -9.74 -22.88 -53.58
CA SER A 95 -9.67 -24.15 -52.85
C SER A 95 -9.18 -24.17 -51.40
N LEU A 96 -10.12 -24.57 -50.52
CA LEU A 96 -9.86 -25.34 -49.31
C LEU A 96 -8.88 -26.48 -49.59
N ASP A 97 -7.72 -26.49 -48.94
CA ASP A 97 -7.27 -27.67 -48.21
C ASP A 97 -6.02 -27.44 -47.36
N LYS A 98 -6.09 -27.99 -46.13
CA LYS A 98 -5.05 -28.28 -45.13
C LYS A 98 -5.16 -27.47 -43.83
N ARG A 99 -6.06 -27.98 -42.97
CA ARG A 99 -6.02 -27.82 -41.51
C ARG A 99 -4.70 -28.40 -40.95
N PRO A 100 -3.95 -27.66 -40.13
CA PRO A 100 -3.34 -28.22 -38.94
C PRO A 100 -4.39 -28.16 -37.82
N LYS A 101 -4.60 -29.28 -37.15
CA LYS A 101 -5.49 -29.39 -35.98
C LYS A 101 -4.96 -28.48 -34.86
N ASN A 102 -5.65 -27.37 -34.60
CA ASN A 102 -5.56 -26.67 -33.32
C ASN A 102 -6.46 -27.42 -32.32
N ASP A 103 -5.87 -28.36 -31.58
CA ASP A 103 -6.42 -28.76 -30.27
C ASP A 103 -6.02 -27.67 -29.26
N SER A 104 -6.73 -26.55 -29.28
CA SER A 104 -6.82 -25.65 -28.13
C SER A 104 -8.00 -26.07 -27.25
N THR A 105 -8.01 -27.34 -26.85
CA THR A 105 -8.77 -27.75 -25.68
C THR A 105 -8.04 -27.23 -24.45
N TYR A 106 -8.70 -26.33 -23.73
CA TYR A 106 -8.35 -26.00 -22.36
C TYR A 106 -8.22 -27.30 -21.56
N VAL A 107 -6.98 -27.72 -21.29
CA VAL A 107 -6.72 -28.71 -20.27
C VAL A 107 -6.95 -28.02 -18.94
N ILE A 108 -8.16 -28.21 -18.39
CA ILE A 108 -8.34 -28.12 -16.95
C ILE A 108 -7.37 -29.14 -16.37
N HIS A 109 -6.23 -28.68 -15.83
CA HIS A 109 -5.36 -29.51 -15.02
C HIS A 109 -6.19 -29.97 -13.80
N LYS A 110 -6.85 -31.12 -13.93
CA LYS A 110 -7.24 -31.95 -12.80
C LYS A 110 -5.98 -32.58 -12.22
N ASP A 111 -5.16 -31.75 -11.57
CA ASP A 111 -4.21 -32.11 -10.50
C ASP A 111 -3.28 -30.92 -10.24
N PRO A 112 -3.31 -30.29 -9.05
CA PRO A 112 -2.26 -29.36 -8.63
C PRO A 112 -0.92 -30.08 -8.35
N THR A 113 -0.87 -31.41 -8.48
CA THR A 113 0.30 -32.22 -8.12
C THR A 113 1.31 -32.39 -9.25
N SER A 114 1.00 -32.00 -10.49
CA SER A 114 1.90 -32.23 -11.64
C SER A 114 2.90 -31.10 -11.95
N ALA A 115 2.79 -29.93 -11.30
CA ALA A 115 3.84 -28.89 -11.32
C ALA A 115 4.95 -29.14 -10.28
N LEU A 116 4.81 -30.18 -9.46
CA LEU A 116 5.83 -30.71 -8.54
C LEU A 116 6.38 -32.03 -9.11
N GLY A 117 6.88 -31.98 -10.35
CA GLY A 117 7.61 -33.09 -10.98
C GLY A 117 9.07 -33.22 -10.52
N GLY A 118 9.50 -32.44 -9.53
CA GLY A 118 10.72 -32.73 -8.80
C GLY A 118 10.45 -33.88 -7.85
N LYS A 119 11.19 -34.99 -7.98
CA LYS A 119 11.35 -35.97 -6.89
C LYS A 119 11.42 -35.18 -5.58
N ALA A 120 10.57 -35.51 -4.60
CA ALA A 120 10.64 -34.94 -3.26
C ALA A 120 12.11 -34.88 -2.84
N SER A 121 12.70 -33.70 -2.96
CA SER A 121 13.98 -33.42 -2.37
C SER A 121 13.80 -33.64 -0.88
N SER A 122 14.85 -34.11 -0.23
CA SER A 122 14.96 -34.22 1.23
C SER A 122 14.17 -33.12 1.94
N PRO A 123 13.52 -33.41 3.09
CA PRO A 123 12.69 -32.44 3.80
C PRO A 123 13.43 -31.09 3.84
N GLN A 124 12.84 -30.07 3.20
CA GLN A 124 13.40 -28.71 3.26
C GLN A 124 13.43 -28.34 4.74
N THR A 125 14.62 -28.39 5.33
CA THR A 125 14.85 -27.95 6.70
C THR A 125 14.61 -26.45 6.72
N CYS A 126 13.58 -26.00 7.44
CA CYS A 126 13.37 -24.58 7.69
C CYS A 126 14.62 -24.00 8.38
N GLN A 127 15.10 -22.87 7.88
CA GLN A 127 16.18 -22.15 8.52
C GLN A 127 15.68 -21.55 9.84
N ALA A 128 16.37 -21.81 10.95
CA ALA A 128 16.02 -21.22 12.23
C ALA A 128 16.36 -19.72 12.22
N ILE A 129 15.35 -18.87 12.09
CA ILE A 129 15.45 -17.38 12.10
C ILE A 129 16.05 -16.82 13.40
N VAL A 130 16.07 -17.62 14.47
CA VAL A 130 16.70 -17.28 15.76
C VAL A 130 17.83 -18.27 16.02
N SER A 131 18.99 -17.98 15.44
CA SER A 131 20.26 -18.69 15.66
C SER A 131 20.96 -18.14 16.91
N ARG A 132 21.66 -19.00 17.67
CA ARG A 132 22.58 -18.58 18.75
C ARG A 132 23.89 -18.02 18.21
N ASP A 133 24.25 -18.36 16.98
CA ASP A 133 25.46 -17.88 16.32
C ASP A 133 25.15 -16.59 15.54
N PRO A 134 25.99 -15.55 15.64
CA PRO A 134 25.75 -14.27 14.98
C PRO A 134 25.76 -14.42 13.46
N TRP A 135 24.74 -13.90 12.80
CA TRP A 135 24.63 -13.80 11.36
C TRP A 135 25.78 -12.94 10.81
N THR A 136 26.61 -13.50 9.92
CA THR A 136 27.75 -12.78 9.33
C THR A 136 27.44 -12.39 7.89
N THR A 137 27.43 -11.08 7.63
CA THR A 137 27.55 -10.47 6.30
C THR A 137 28.81 -9.61 6.26
N ASP A 138 29.35 -9.35 5.07
CA ASP A 138 30.56 -8.53 4.92
C ASP A 138 30.35 -7.07 5.32
N ILE A 139 29.09 -6.60 5.21
CA ILE A 139 28.66 -5.25 5.56
C ILE A 139 27.34 -5.34 6.30
N ARG A 140 27.33 -4.93 7.57
CA ARG A 140 26.08 -4.66 8.31
C ARG A 140 25.88 -3.17 8.36
N MET A 141 24.75 -2.69 7.84
CA MET A 141 24.46 -1.25 7.82
C MET A 141 24.47 -0.65 9.23
N LEU A 142 23.97 -1.37 10.24
CA LEU A 142 24.02 -0.92 11.62
C LEU A 142 25.45 -0.65 12.13
N ASP A 143 26.42 -1.49 11.76
CA ASP A 143 27.84 -1.30 12.12
C ASP A 143 28.46 -0.15 11.30
N LEU A 144 28.19 -0.10 9.99
CA LEU A 144 28.67 0.98 9.11
C LEU A 144 28.21 2.33 9.63
N TYR A 145 26.95 2.44 9.99
CA TYR A 145 26.40 3.60 10.64
C TYR A 145 27.17 3.86 11.94
N HIS A 146 27.30 2.88 12.85
CA HIS A 146 27.99 3.03 14.14
C HIS A 146 29.42 3.58 14.03
N ASP A 147 30.16 3.15 13.01
CA ASP A 147 31.58 3.46 12.84
C ASP A 147 31.84 4.71 11.98
N ALA A 148 30.89 5.13 11.15
CA ALA A 148 31.05 6.32 10.31
C ALA A 148 31.01 7.62 11.13
N ASP A 149 31.82 8.61 10.73
CA ASP A 149 31.96 9.89 11.43
C ASP A 149 30.87 10.93 11.09
N PHE A 150 30.12 10.69 10.02
CA PHE A 150 29.11 11.59 9.43
C PHE A 150 29.61 13.02 9.17
N VAL A 151 30.90 13.19 8.93
CA VAL A 151 31.50 14.50 8.67
C VAL A 151 31.13 14.98 7.27
N ASP A 152 30.58 16.20 7.19
CA ASP A 152 30.24 16.89 5.95
C ASP A 152 31.35 17.88 5.56
N GLU A 153 32.29 17.40 4.74
CA GLU A 153 33.44 18.16 4.23
C GLU A 153 33.31 18.37 2.72
N ASP A 154 33.75 19.53 2.23
CA ASP A 154 33.75 19.83 0.79
C ASP A 154 34.82 19.01 0.06
N GLY A 155 34.38 17.98 -0.66
CA GLY A 155 35.21 17.09 -1.47
C GLY A 155 35.74 17.68 -2.78
N GLY A 156 35.45 18.95 -3.07
CA GLY A 156 35.85 19.64 -4.31
C GLY A 156 34.73 19.64 -5.36
N ALA A 157 35.03 19.20 -6.60
CA ALA A 157 34.03 19.12 -7.66
C ALA A 157 32.92 18.10 -7.30
N TRP A 158 33.32 16.95 -6.77
CA TRP A 158 32.40 16.04 -6.08
C TRP A 158 32.26 16.49 -4.63
N LYS A 159 31.26 17.33 -4.39
CA LYS A 159 31.05 18.02 -3.10
C LYS A 159 31.04 17.10 -1.88
N GLN A 160 30.48 15.90 -2.02
CA GLN A 160 30.23 14.98 -0.89
C GLN A 160 31.22 13.81 -0.84
N GLY A 161 32.23 13.82 -1.70
CA GLY A 161 33.24 12.77 -1.75
C GLY A 161 34.64 13.33 -1.64
N TRP A 162 35.45 13.09 -2.66
CA TRP A 162 36.84 13.56 -2.74
C TRP A 162 37.24 13.78 -4.20
N ASN A 163 38.43 14.35 -4.41
CA ASN A 163 39.00 14.50 -5.74
C ASN A 163 39.47 13.15 -6.32
N VAL A 164 38.55 12.43 -6.96
CA VAL A 164 38.80 11.11 -7.56
C VAL A 164 39.82 11.21 -8.69
N GLN A 165 40.91 10.45 -8.57
CA GLN A 165 41.87 10.27 -9.65
C GLN A 165 41.53 9.01 -10.43
N ALA A 166 41.60 9.08 -11.76
CA ALA A 166 41.54 7.88 -12.58
C ALA A 166 42.78 7.02 -12.33
N ASP A 167 42.61 5.71 -12.26
CA ASP A 167 43.72 4.75 -12.21
C ASP A 167 44.03 4.25 -13.63
N PRO A 168 45.13 4.69 -14.27
CA PRO A 168 45.47 4.28 -15.63
C PRO A 168 45.77 2.78 -15.74
N SER A 169 46.12 2.12 -14.63
CA SER A 169 46.44 0.68 -14.62
C SER A 169 45.20 -0.21 -14.72
N MET A 170 43.99 0.33 -14.46
CA MET A 170 42.73 -0.42 -14.56
C MET A 170 42.38 -0.82 -15.99
N PHE A 171 42.93 -0.12 -17.00
CA PHE A 171 42.51 -0.28 -18.39
C PHE A 171 43.71 -0.54 -19.31
N SER A 172 43.60 -1.58 -20.10
CA SER A 172 44.62 -1.98 -21.08
C SER A 172 43.97 -2.51 -22.34
N ALA A 173 44.76 -2.84 -23.35
CA ALA A 173 44.25 -3.41 -24.60
C ALA A 173 43.48 -4.73 -24.38
N SER A 174 43.86 -5.53 -23.37
CA SER A 174 43.17 -6.79 -23.00
C SER A 174 42.03 -6.60 -22.00
N LYS A 175 41.97 -5.46 -21.30
CA LYS A 175 40.94 -5.12 -20.32
C LYS A 175 40.44 -3.70 -20.54
N LYS A 176 39.60 -3.53 -21.56
CA LYS A 176 38.98 -2.24 -21.88
C LYS A 176 37.90 -1.87 -20.87
N LEU A 177 37.69 -0.58 -20.66
CA LEU A 177 36.51 -0.06 -19.96
C LEU A 177 35.28 -0.27 -20.86
N LYS A 178 34.31 -1.07 -20.40
CA LYS A 178 33.01 -1.25 -21.07
C LYS A 178 32.01 -0.28 -20.46
N VAL A 179 31.50 0.66 -21.25
CA VAL A 179 30.57 1.71 -20.82
C VAL A 179 29.19 1.44 -21.38
N PHE A 180 28.22 1.28 -20.49
CA PHE A 180 26.82 1.03 -20.77
C PHE A 180 26.05 2.32 -20.50
N VAL A 181 25.75 3.08 -21.54
CA VAL A 181 24.92 4.28 -21.44
C VAL A 181 23.45 3.86 -21.50
N ILE A 182 22.66 4.20 -20.48
CA ILE A 182 21.28 3.75 -20.31
C ILE A 182 20.32 4.95 -20.38
N PRO A 183 19.78 5.25 -21.57
CA PRO A 183 18.74 6.25 -21.73
C PRO A 183 17.49 5.92 -20.93
N HIS A 184 17.01 6.87 -20.12
CA HIS A 184 15.78 6.72 -19.33
C HIS A 184 15.01 8.05 -19.22
N SER A 185 13.76 7.96 -18.79
CA SER A 185 12.95 9.12 -18.43
C SER A 185 12.21 8.80 -17.13
N HIS A 186 12.43 9.59 -16.08
CA HIS A 186 11.72 9.40 -14.82
C HIS A 186 10.35 10.10 -14.91
N ASN A 187 9.27 9.35 -14.75
CA ASN A 187 7.91 9.86 -15.00
C ASN A 187 7.05 9.65 -13.75
N ASP A 188 6.97 10.66 -12.89
CA ASP A 188 6.16 10.62 -11.67
C ASP A 188 4.67 10.47 -11.96
N PRO A 189 4.03 9.36 -11.52
CA PRO A 189 2.59 9.17 -11.63
C PRO A 189 1.80 10.03 -10.64
N GLY A 190 2.09 11.34 -10.57
CA GLY A 190 1.45 12.34 -9.72
C GLY A 190 2.39 12.97 -8.68
N TRP A 191 2.82 14.21 -8.91
CA TRP A 191 3.75 14.95 -8.03
C TRP A 191 3.43 16.44 -7.98
N ILE A 192 3.92 17.23 -8.94
CA ILE A 192 3.54 18.64 -9.05
C ILE A 192 2.29 18.83 -9.92
N LYS A 193 1.96 17.84 -10.76
CA LYS A 193 0.76 17.68 -11.59
C LYS A 193 0.09 16.35 -11.30
N THR A 194 -1.20 16.20 -11.64
CA THR A 194 -1.87 14.90 -11.55
C THR A 194 -1.33 13.91 -12.58
N VAL A 195 -1.69 12.64 -12.42
CA VAL A 195 -1.28 11.58 -13.34
C VAL A 195 -1.72 11.91 -14.76
N GLU A 196 -2.99 12.26 -14.93
CA GLU A 196 -3.59 12.59 -16.22
C GLU A 196 -2.99 13.86 -16.85
N GLU A 197 -2.69 14.89 -16.05
CA GLU A 197 -2.06 16.10 -16.56
C GLU A 197 -0.64 15.86 -17.07
N TYR A 198 0.17 15.09 -16.33
CA TYR A 198 1.49 14.67 -16.80
C TYR A 198 1.38 13.80 -18.05
N PHE A 199 0.41 12.88 -18.09
CA PHE A 199 0.18 12.03 -19.25
C PHE A 199 -0.05 12.85 -20.52
N GLU A 200 -1.01 13.77 -20.49
CA GLU A 200 -1.39 14.57 -21.65
C GLU A 200 -0.33 15.61 -22.03
N THR A 201 0.38 16.18 -21.05
CA THR A 201 1.32 17.27 -21.33
C THR A 201 2.75 16.83 -21.60
N GLN A 202 3.15 15.62 -21.16
CA GLN A 202 4.55 15.18 -21.19
C GLN A 202 4.68 13.68 -21.54
N THR A 203 4.13 12.78 -20.73
CA THR A 203 4.44 11.35 -20.79
C THR A 203 4.01 10.69 -22.10
N ARG A 204 2.84 11.06 -22.62
CA ARG A 204 2.36 10.55 -23.92
C ARG A 204 3.34 10.86 -25.04
N HIS A 205 3.85 12.09 -25.07
CA HIS A 205 4.83 12.51 -26.09
C HIS A 205 6.17 11.77 -25.95
N ILE A 206 6.59 11.45 -24.73
CA ILE A 206 7.80 10.65 -24.50
C ILE A 206 7.65 9.26 -25.11
N LEU A 207 6.52 8.60 -24.86
CA LEU A 207 6.24 7.25 -25.38
C LEU A 207 6.01 7.23 -26.89
N ASP A 208 5.29 8.20 -27.45
CA ASP A 208 5.12 8.36 -28.90
C ASP A 208 6.50 8.49 -29.59
N ASN A 209 7.35 9.41 -29.10
CA ASN A 209 8.69 9.59 -29.65
C ASN A 209 9.60 8.39 -29.41
N ALA A 210 9.46 7.67 -28.30
CA ALA A 210 10.22 6.45 -28.05
C ALA A 210 9.92 5.38 -29.11
N VAL A 211 8.64 5.18 -29.44
CA VAL A 211 8.23 4.23 -30.49
C VAL A 211 8.82 4.62 -31.84
N ASP A 212 8.64 5.88 -32.23
CA ASP A 212 9.11 6.39 -33.53
C ASP A 212 10.65 6.33 -33.64
N PHE A 213 11.35 6.87 -32.63
CA PHE A 213 12.80 7.03 -32.67
C PHE A 213 13.54 5.70 -32.56
N LEU A 214 13.11 4.80 -31.65
CA LEU A 214 13.72 3.47 -31.52
C LEU A 214 13.44 2.61 -32.75
N SER A 215 12.28 2.77 -33.40
CA SER A 215 11.99 2.06 -34.66
C SER A 215 12.96 2.47 -35.77
N ALA A 216 13.27 3.76 -35.88
CA ALA A 216 14.18 4.30 -36.89
C ALA A 216 15.67 4.06 -36.57
N ASN A 217 16.06 3.94 -35.30
CA ASN A 217 17.45 3.88 -34.87
C ASN A 217 17.76 2.55 -34.14
N PRO A 218 18.27 1.51 -34.83
CA PRO A 218 18.44 0.17 -34.26
C PRO A 218 19.51 0.07 -33.16
N ASP A 219 20.45 1.01 -33.12
CA ASP A 219 21.53 1.06 -32.11
C ASP A 219 21.10 1.75 -30.81
N MET A 220 19.98 2.48 -30.81
CA MET A 220 19.46 3.14 -29.60
C MET A 220 18.77 2.12 -28.68
N ARG A 221 18.85 2.38 -27.38
CA ARG A 221 18.14 1.64 -26.32
C ARG A 221 17.41 2.62 -25.43
N PHE A 222 16.39 2.14 -24.74
CA PHE A 222 15.67 2.92 -23.73
C PHE A 222 15.11 1.99 -22.65
N ILE A 223 15.02 2.49 -21.42
CA ILE A 223 14.37 1.76 -20.32
C ILE A 223 13.09 2.48 -19.87
N TRP A 224 12.09 1.72 -19.46
CA TRP A 224 10.81 2.24 -18.95
C TRP A 224 10.38 1.55 -17.66
N ALA A 225 9.97 2.31 -16.64
CA ALA A 225 9.66 1.79 -15.31
C ALA A 225 8.16 1.78 -14.97
N GLU A 226 7.45 2.88 -15.21
CA GLU A 226 6.10 3.10 -14.68
C GLU A 226 5.01 2.51 -15.59
N MET A 227 4.49 1.31 -15.25
CA MET A 227 3.48 0.64 -16.07
C MET A 227 2.13 1.35 -16.08
N SER A 228 1.82 2.16 -15.06
CA SER A 228 0.62 3.00 -15.03
C SER A 228 0.52 3.91 -16.26
N TYR A 229 1.59 4.62 -16.59
CA TYR A 229 1.64 5.46 -17.79
C TYR A 229 1.68 4.66 -19.08
N LEU A 230 2.42 3.53 -19.10
CA LEU A 230 2.44 2.67 -20.29
C LEU A 230 1.06 2.10 -20.59
N SER A 231 0.27 1.77 -19.56
CA SER A 231 -1.13 1.34 -19.71
C SER A 231 -2.01 2.46 -20.26
N MET A 232 -1.89 3.70 -19.75
CA MET A 232 -2.64 4.84 -20.28
C MET A 232 -2.29 5.13 -21.75
N TRP A 233 -1.00 5.09 -22.08
CA TRP A 233 -0.54 5.24 -23.47
C TRP A 233 -1.09 4.12 -24.34
N TRP A 234 -1.00 2.87 -23.87
CA TRP A 234 -1.50 1.70 -24.58
C TRP A 234 -2.96 1.87 -24.97
N ASP A 235 -3.82 2.29 -24.04
CA ASP A 235 -5.25 2.48 -24.28
C ASP A 235 -5.53 3.53 -25.36
N SER A 236 -4.70 4.59 -25.44
CA SER A 236 -4.83 5.65 -26.45
C SER A 236 -4.13 5.36 -27.79
N ALA A 237 -3.18 4.42 -27.81
CA ALA A 237 -2.34 4.13 -28.97
C ALA A 237 -3.08 3.38 -30.08
N THR A 238 -2.72 3.67 -31.34
CA THR A 238 -3.24 2.94 -32.50
C THR A 238 -2.74 1.51 -32.55
N SER A 239 -3.44 0.61 -33.26
CA SER A 239 -3.00 -0.79 -33.43
C SER A 239 -1.60 -0.91 -34.01
N SER A 240 -1.20 0.01 -34.91
CA SER A 240 0.15 0.05 -35.49
C SER A 240 1.21 0.42 -34.44
N GLN A 241 0.97 1.46 -33.64
CA GLN A 241 1.88 1.86 -32.56
C GLN A 241 2.02 0.77 -31.50
N ARG A 242 0.91 0.12 -31.12
CA ARG A 242 0.93 -1.03 -30.20
C ARG A 242 1.80 -2.16 -30.73
N GLU A 243 1.70 -2.48 -32.03
CA GLU A 243 2.50 -3.52 -32.65
C GLU A 243 3.99 -3.16 -32.69
N GLN A 244 4.34 -1.92 -33.03
CA GLN A 244 5.72 -1.43 -32.96
C GLN A 244 6.28 -1.48 -31.54
N MET A 245 5.50 -1.04 -30.55
CA MET A 245 5.86 -1.14 -29.13
C MET A 245 6.12 -2.59 -28.71
N LYS A 246 5.26 -3.55 -29.12
CA LYS A 246 5.49 -4.98 -28.86
C LYS A 246 6.81 -5.46 -29.43
N GLN A 247 7.11 -5.11 -30.68
CA GLN A 247 8.36 -5.50 -31.34
C GLN A 247 9.58 -4.90 -30.64
N LEU A 248 9.48 -3.64 -30.19
CA LEU A 248 10.54 -2.96 -29.43
C LEU A 248 10.83 -3.65 -28.09
N VAL A 249 9.77 -4.00 -27.35
CA VAL A 249 9.88 -4.66 -26.04
C VAL A 249 10.37 -6.10 -26.17
N GLN A 250 9.75 -6.89 -27.07
CA GLN A 250 10.14 -8.28 -27.28
C GLN A 250 11.55 -8.41 -27.87
N GLY A 251 11.97 -7.43 -28.69
CA GLY A 251 13.33 -7.34 -29.22
C GLY A 251 14.36 -6.75 -28.25
N GLY A 252 13.95 -6.34 -27.04
CA GLY A 252 14.85 -5.79 -26.01
C GLY A 252 15.42 -4.40 -26.30
N ARG A 253 14.89 -3.67 -27.30
CA ARG A 253 15.30 -2.28 -27.58
C ARG A 253 14.69 -1.29 -26.61
N LEU A 254 13.47 -1.57 -26.18
CA LEU A 254 12.84 -0.94 -25.03
C LEU A 254 12.76 -1.97 -23.90
N GLU A 255 13.58 -1.82 -22.86
CA GLU A 255 13.51 -2.72 -21.70
C GLU A 255 12.53 -2.18 -20.66
N LEU A 256 11.57 -3.01 -20.26
CA LEU A 256 10.73 -2.72 -19.10
C LEU A 256 11.49 -3.11 -17.82
N VAL A 257 11.88 -2.13 -17.02
CA VAL A 257 12.63 -2.31 -15.78
C VAL A 257 11.70 -2.26 -14.58
N THR A 258 11.93 -3.11 -13.58
CA THR A 258 11.04 -3.38 -12.44
C THR A 258 9.65 -3.93 -12.83
N GLY A 259 8.91 -3.22 -13.70
CA GLY A 259 7.57 -3.57 -14.20
C GLY A 259 6.44 -3.33 -13.22
N GLY A 260 6.68 -2.57 -12.14
CA GLY A 260 5.62 -2.16 -11.22
C GLY A 260 4.63 -1.19 -11.84
N TRP A 261 3.43 -1.09 -11.27
CA TRP A 261 2.49 -0.04 -11.64
C TRP A 261 3.12 1.36 -11.47
N VAL A 262 3.95 1.50 -10.43
CA VAL A 262 4.73 2.70 -10.10
C VAL A 262 6.12 2.31 -9.61
N MET A 263 6.99 3.30 -9.43
CA MET A 263 8.17 3.17 -8.56
C MET A 263 7.74 3.51 -7.13
N PRO A 264 7.62 2.52 -6.22
CA PRO A 264 6.94 2.74 -4.95
C PRO A 264 7.84 3.45 -3.92
N ASP A 265 7.22 4.11 -2.94
CA ASP A 265 7.88 4.42 -1.67
C ASP A 265 8.33 3.13 -0.98
N GLU A 266 9.43 3.21 -0.23
CA GLU A 266 9.99 2.09 0.50
C GLU A 266 9.86 2.24 2.03
N ALA A 267 9.45 3.42 2.54
CA ALA A 267 9.27 3.64 3.98
C ALA A 267 7.85 3.37 4.46
N ASN A 268 6.86 4.05 3.87
CA ASN A 268 5.46 4.04 4.33
C ASN A 268 4.62 2.94 3.66
N SER A 269 5.07 2.38 2.55
CA SER A 269 4.33 1.32 1.85
C SER A 269 4.31 0.02 2.66
N HIS A 270 3.14 -0.61 2.74
CA HIS A 270 3.00 -1.94 3.31
C HIS A 270 3.41 -3.00 2.28
N VAL A 271 4.00 -4.13 2.70
CA VAL A 271 4.47 -5.20 1.80
C VAL A 271 3.36 -5.70 0.87
N TRP A 272 2.12 -5.80 1.35
CA TRP A 272 0.96 -6.15 0.52
C TRP A 272 0.68 -5.15 -0.60
N SER A 273 0.79 -3.85 -0.35
CA SER A 273 0.60 -2.83 -1.39
C SER A 273 1.74 -2.85 -2.40
N VAL A 274 2.97 -3.07 -1.94
CA VAL A 274 4.16 -3.23 -2.80
C VAL A 274 3.99 -4.44 -3.73
N VAL A 275 3.59 -5.60 -3.18
CA VAL A 275 3.33 -6.81 -3.98
C VAL A 275 2.16 -6.58 -4.93
N SER A 276 1.06 -5.99 -4.46
CA SER A 276 -0.13 -5.73 -5.28
C SER A 276 0.20 -4.85 -6.49
N GLN A 277 0.98 -3.78 -6.32
CA GLN A 277 1.34 -2.92 -7.45
C GLN A 277 2.30 -3.59 -8.45
N TYR A 278 3.18 -4.51 -8.00
CA TYR A 278 3.98 -5.34 -8.91
C TYR A 278 3.11 -6.32 -9.67
N VAL A 279 2.15 -6.97 -9.01
CA VAL A 279 1.18 -7.86 -9.67
C VAL A 279 0.41 -7.09 -10.75
N THR A 280 -0.15 -5.92 -10.43
CA THR A 280 -0.89 -5.09 -11.39
C THR A 280 -0.04 -4.75 -12.63
N GLY A 281 1.21 -4.33 -12.44
CA GLY A 281 2.10 -4.00 -13.55
C GLY A 281 2.54 -5.23 -14.36
N HIS A 282 2.89 -6.34 -13.70
CA HIS A 282 3.33 -7.57 -14.38
C HIS A 282 2.18 -8.28 -15.10
N GLU A 283 0.95 -8.19 -14.60
CA GLU A 283 -0.24 -8.66 -15.31
C GLU A 283 -0.47 -7.86 -16.59
N PHE A 284 -0.39 -6.52 -16.52
CA PHE A 284 -0.46 -5.67 -17.70
C PHE A 284 0.62 -6.05 -18.74
N ILE A 285 1.86 -6.29 -18.29
CA ILE A 285 2.95 -6.71 -19.18
C ILE A 285 2.62 -8.05 -19.86
N LYS A 286 2.21 -9.04 -19.06
CA LYS A 286 1.89 -10.38 -19.56
C LYS A 286 0.74 -10.37 -20.57
N GLU A 287 -0.31 -9.61 -20.29
CA GLU A 287 -1.51 -9.52 -21.14
C GLU A 287 -1.21 -8.84 -22.48
N ASN A 288 -0.37 -7.80 -22.49
CA ASN A 288 -0.18 -6.96 -23.68
C ASN A 288 1.09 -7.28 -24.49
N PHE A 289 2.17 -7.72 -23.84
CA PHE A 289 3.46 -8.03 -24.49
C PHE A 289 3.77 -9.53 -24.54
N GLY A 290 2.99 -10.36 -23.84
CA GLY A 290 3.10 -11.81 -23.83
C GLY A 290 3.94 -12.35 -22.68
N SER A 291 3.73 -13.63 -22.36
CA SER A 291 4.30 -14.27 -21.16
C SER A 291 5.83 -14.44 -21.14
N SER A 292 6.50 -14.27 -22.28
CA SER A 292 7.96 -14.28 -22.42
C SER A 292 8.61 -12.97 -21.96
N VAL A 293 7.87 -11.87 -21.96
CA VAL A 293 8.36 -10.57 -21.48
C VAL A 293 8.23 -10.53 -19.97
N ARG A 294 9.38 -10.53 -19.29
CA ARG A 294 9.46 -10.40 -17.84
C ARG A 294 10.61 -9.48 -17.47
N PRO A 295 10.37 -8.42 -16.68
CA PRO A 295 11.45 -7.60 -16.13
C PRO A 295 12.48 -8.46 -15.40
N ARG A 296 13.77 -8.28 -15.71
CA ARG A 296 14.88 -9.01 -15.08
C ARG A 296 15.65 -8.17 -14.06
N SER A 297 15.53 -6.85 -14.17
CA SER A 297 16.33 -5.88 -13.42
C SER A 297 15.43 -4.83 -12.78
N GLY A 298 15.73 -4.47 -11.53
CA GLY A 298 15.05 -3.44 -10.77
C GLY A 298 15.70 -2.07 -10.97
N TRP A 299 14.88 -1.04 -10.99
CA TRP A 299 15.24 0.36 -11.14
C TRP A 299 14.46 1.18 -10.09
N SER A 300 15.15 1.64 -9.05
CA SER A 300 14.58 2.39 -7.93
C SER A 300 15.43 3.64 -7.66
N ILE A 301 15.26 4.67 -8.51
CA ILE A 301 16.13 5.85 -8.49
C ILE A 301 15.64 6.99 -7.59
N ASP A 302 14.34 7.04 -7.28
CA ASP A 302 13.73 8.18 -6.59
C ASP A 302 13.08 7.95 -5.22
N PRO A 303 12.88 6.74 -4.68
CA PRO A 303 12.43 6.60 -3.30
C PRO A 303 13.42 7.19 -2.29
N PHE A 304 12.91 7.82 -1.22
CA PHE A 304 13.70 8.64 -0.30
C PHE A 304 14.39 7.83 0.82
N GLY A 305 15.24 6.88 0.41
CA GLY A 305 15.82 5.83 1.25
C GLY A 305 15.22 4.47 0.91
N TYR A 306 15.93 3.40 1.28
CA TYR A 306 15.62 2.05 0.79
C TYR A 306 15.45 1.02 1.90
N SER A 307 14.44 0.17 1.74
CA SER A 307 14.08 -0.88 2.70
C SER A 307 14.68 -2.23 2.29
N SER A 308 15.20 -2.98 3.26
CA SER A 308 15.62 -4.37 3.03
C SER A 308 14.45 -5.30 2.67
N THR A 309 13.19 -4.90 2.82
CA THR A 309 12.04 -5.70 2.37
C THR A 309 11.98 -5.82 0.85
N LEU A 310 12.35 -4.77 0.12
CA LEU A 310 12.20 -4.75 -1.33
C LEU A 310 13.12 -5.72 -2.07
N PRO A 311 14.43 -5.87 -1.79
CA PRO A 311 15.22 -6.91 -2.45
C PRO A 311 14.65 -8.32 -2.25
N TYR A 312 14.05 -8.63 -1.10
CA TYR A 312 13.35 -9.90 -0.87
C TYR A 312 12.15 -10.07 -1.80
N VAL A 313 11.30 -9.03 -1.90
CA VAL A 313 10.12 -9.06 -2.78
C VAL A 313 10.54 -9.14 -4.26
N LEU A 314 11.50 -8.31 -4.69
CA LEU A 314 12.00 -8.28 -6.07
C LEU A 314 12.61 -9.62 -6.47
N LYS A 315 13.39 -10.26 -5.58
CA LYS A 315 13.90 -11.61 -5.79
C LYS A 315 12.77 -12.62 -5.92
N GLY A 316 11.75 -12.54 -5.05
CA GLY A 316 10.58 -13.41 -5.06
C GLY A 316 9.73 -13.33 -6.33
N ILE A 317 9.67 -12.17 -6.99
CA ILE A 317 9.00 -12.00 -8.29
C ILE A 317 9.92 -12.31 -9.50
N GLY A 318 11.15 -12.77 -9.25
CA GLY A 318 12.05 -13.30 -10.28
C GLY A 318 13.07 -12.31 -10.86
N LEU A 319 13.29 -11.15 -10.23
CA LEU A 319 14.38 -10.26 -10.63
C LEU A 319 15.75 -10.83 -10.19
N ASN A 320 16.78 -10.53 -10.97
CA ASN A 320 18.15 -10.99 -10.74
C ASN A 320 19.03 -9.93 -10.07
N ALA A 321 18.74 -8.67 -10.36
CA ALA A 321 19.47 -7.53 -9.82
C ALA A 321 18.57 -6.31 -9.66
N THR A 322 19.02 -5.32 -8.89
CA THR A 322 18.34 -4.03 -8.75
C THR A 322 19.34 -2.89 -8.64
N LEU A 323 18.89 -1.68 -8.98
CA LEU A 323 19.64 -0.46 -8.80
C LEU A 323 18.91 0.48 -7.83
N ILE A 324 19.68 1.11 -6.94
CA ILE A 324 19.25 2.12 -5.98
C ILE A 324 20.12 3.38 -6.07
N GLN A 325 19.60 4.52 -5.61
CA GLN A 325 20.23 5.84 -5.70
C GLN A 325 20.22 6.64 -4.40
N ARG A 326 19.09 7.09 -3.86
CA ARG A 326 18.97 7.99 -2.69
C ARG A 326 19.33 7.36 -1.33
N ALA A 327 20.56 6.90 -1.19
CA ALA A 327 21.18 6.57 0.10
C ALA A 327 21.90 7.80 0.67
N HIS A 328 22.06 7.85 2.00
CA HIS A 328 22.77 8.95 2.67
C HIS A 328 24.16 9.20 2.05
N TYR A 329 24.52 10.47 1.83
CA TYR A 329 25.77 10.82 1.12
C TYR A 329 27.06 10.26 1.78
N VAL A 330 27.14 10.24 3.12
CA VAL A 330 28.22 9.58 3.86
C VAL A 330 28.28 8.08 3.58
N VAL A 331 27.14 7.39 3.53
CA VAL A 331 27.08 5.96 3.18
C VAL A 331 27.63 5.73 1.77
N LYS A 332 27.22 6.55 0.79
CA LYS A 332 27.79 6.51 -0.57
C LYS A 332 29.31 6.69 -0.55
N ARG A 333 29.80 7.69 0.21
CA ARG A 333 31.24 7.96 0.35
C ARG A 333 32.00 6.77 0.94
N GLU A 334 31.53 6.19 2.04
CA GLU A 334 32.20 5.07 2.70
C GLU A 334 32.20 3.80 1.85
N LEU A 335 31.08 3.48 1.20
CA LEU A 335 31.01 2.35 0.27
C LEU A 335 31.88 2.58 -0.97
N ALA A 336 31.92 3.80 -1.50
CA ALA A 336 32.75 4.16 -2.65
C ALA A 336 34.26 4.06 -2.33
N ARG A 337 34.72 4.56 -1.17
CA ARG A 337 36.12 4.46 -0.73
C ARG A 337 36.60 3.01 -0.69
N ASN A 338 35.71 2.11 -0.30
CA ASN A 338 35.99 0.69 -0.15
C ASN A 338 35.62 -0.14 -1.40
N LYS A 339 35.16 0.48 -2.49
CA LYS A 339 34.72 -0.19 -3.73
C LYS A 339 33.57 -1.20 -3.52
N LYS A 340 32.71 -0.93 -2.53
CA LYS A 340 31.58 -1.77 -2.08
C LYS A 340 30.20 -1.20 -2.47
N LEU A 341 30.13 -0.41 -3.55
CA LEU A 341 28.86 0.13 -4.09
C LEU A 341 28.02 -0.93 -4.83
N GLU A 342 28.61 -2.08 -5.15
CA GLU A 342 27.91 -3.23 -5.71
C GLU A 342 28.01 -4.37 -4.70
N PHE A 343 26.88 -4.94 -4.31
CA PHE A 343 26.79 -5.92 -3.22
C PHE A 343 25.60 -6.86 -3.40
N TYR A 344 25.64 -8.01 -2.74
CA TYR A 344 24.48 -8.89 -2.60
C TYR A 344 23.67 -8.49 -1.36
N TRP A 345 22.55 -7.83 -1.59
CA TRP A 345 21.68 -7.38 -0.52
C TRP A 345 20.86 -8.53 0.04
N THR A 346 21.10 -8.86 1.31
CA THR A 346 20.63 -10.06 1.98
C THR A 346 19.83 -9.70 3.23
N GLN A 347 18.81 -10.48 3.55
CA GLN A 347 18.03 -10.27 4.78
C GLN A 347 18.89 -10.50 6.03
N SER A 348 18.64 -9.71 7.08
CA SER A 348 19.42 -9.76 8.33
C SER A 348 19.28 -11.06 9.11
N TRP A 349 18.25 -11.87 8.81
CA TRP A 349 18.00 -13.17 9.43
C TRP A 349 18.39 -14.38 8.55
N GLU A 350 19.07 -14.18 7.42
CA GLU A 350 19.56 -15.30 6.59
C GLU A 350 21.00 -15.69 6.96
N SER A 351 21.23 -17.00 7.19
CA SER A 351 22.53 -17.55 7.62
C SER A 351 23.40 -17.82 6.42
N GLN A 352 24.63 -17.32 6.49
CA GLN A 352 25.76 -17.94 5.82
C GLN A 352 26.29 -19.05 6.74
N THR A 353 26.04 -20.31 6.41
CA THR A 353 26.69 -21.41 7.14
C THR A 353 28.17 -21.48 6.72
N ALA A 354 29.07 -21.68 7.69
CA ALA A 354 30.52 -21.71 7.49
C ALA A 354 31.01 -22.73 6.43
N SER A 355 30.16 -23.70 6.03
CA SER A 355 30.44 -24.66 4.97
C SER A 355 30.36 -24.08 3.55
N ASN A 356 29.82 -22.87 3.35
CA ASN A 356 29.61 -22.26 2.01
C ASN A 356 30.51 -21.04 1.73
N VAL A 357 31.50 -20.77 2.59
CA VAL A 357 32.37 -19.57 2.54
C VAL A 357 33.32 -19.55 1.33
N HIS A 358 33.46 -20.67 0.60
CA HIS A 358 34.43 -20.82 -0.49
C HIS A 358 33.84 -21.07 -1.88
N ALA A 359 32.52 -21.06 -2.04
CA ALA A 359 31.90 -21.13 -3.36
C ALA A 359 31.50 -19.72 -3.80
N ALA A 360 31.62 -19.42 -5.09
CA ALA A 360 30.99 -18.26 -5.75
C ALA A 360 29.43 -18.24 -5.66
N SER A 361 28.87 -19.07 -4.77
CA SER A 361 27.49 -19.28 -4.35
C SER A 361 27.26 -18.75 -2.92
N ALA A 362 28.06 -17.79 -2.45
CA ALA A 362 28.04 -17.23 -1.10
C ALA A 362 26.82 -16.33 -0.79
N THR A 363 25.71 -16.50 -1.49
CA THR A 363 24.52 -15.66 -1.43
C THR A 363 23.33 -16.48 -0.94
N GLY A 364 22.60 -15.93 0.04
CA GLY A 364 21.38 -16.55 0.57
C GLY A 364 20.29 -16.65 -0.51
N PRO A 365 19.25 -17.48 -0.31
CA PRO A 365 18.17 -17.63 -1.29
C PRO A 365 17.43 -16.32 -1.58
N SER A 366 17.43 -15.36 -0.64
CA SER A 366 16.84 -14.03 -0.85
C SER A 366 17.80 -12.96 -1.38
N SER A 367 19.10 -13.27 -1.50
CA SER A 367 20.10 -12.27 -1.88
C SER A 367 19.86 -11.76 -3.31
N LEU A 368 19.85 -10.43 -3.46
CA LEU A 368 19.69 -9.75 -4.73
C LEU A 368 20.94 -8.93 -5.04
N LEU A 369 21.50 -9.04 -6.25
CA LEU A 369 22.61 -8.19 -6.66
C LEU A 369 22.11 -6.74 -6.73
N THR A 370 22.76 -5.83 -6.02
CA THR A 370 22.35 -4.44 -5.91
C THR A 370 23.48 -3.52 -6.33
N HIS A 371 23.17 -2.56 -7.20
CA HIS A 371 24.03 -1.45 -7.57
C HIS A 371 23.55 -0.18 -6.85
N LEU A 372 24.40 0.39 -6.00
CA LEU A 372 24.19 1.74 -5.47
C LEU A 372 24.94 2.76 -6.33
N MET A 373 24.19 3.70 -6.91
CA MET A 373 24.76 4.82 -7.64
C MET A 373 25.57 5.73 -6.68
N PRO A 374 26.70 6.33 -7.11
CA PRO A 374 27.69 6.88 -6.18
C PRO A 374 27.46 8.36 -5.82
N PHE A 375 26.66 9.07 -6.61
CA PHE A 375 26.59 10.52 -6.60
C PHE A 375 25.23 11.03 -6.14
N TYR A 376 25.09 12.36 -6.10
CA TYR A 376 23.98 13.09 -5.49
C TYR A 376 22.61 12.82 -6.15
N SER A 377 22.53 12.85 -7.48
CA SER A 377 21.28 12.71 -8.24
C SER A 377 21.38 11.62 -9.32
N TYR A 378 20.23 11.23 -9.88
CA TYR A 378 20.15 10.41 -11.09
C TYR A 378 20.12 11.23 -12.39
N ASP A 379 20.17 12.56 -12.31
CA ASP A 379 20.28 13.43 -13.47
C ASP A 379 21.61 13.23 -14.23
N VAL A 380 21.68 13.70 -15.48
CA VAL A 380 22.90 13.60 -16.30
C VAL A 380 24.13 14.25 -15.63
N PRO A 381 24.05 15.47 -15.04
CA PRO A 381 25.17 16.06 -14.31
C PRO A 381 25.77 15.18 -13.21
N HIS A 382 24.98 14.34 -12.53
CA HIS A 382 25.46 13.51 -11.42
C HIS A 382 25.54 12.02 -11.77
N THR A 383 25.52 11.65 -13.05
CA THR A 383 25.60 10.24 -13.46
C THR A 383 26.79 9.92 -14.35
N CYS A 384 27.33 10.90 -15.05
CA CYS A 384 28.50 10.70 -15.91
C CYS A 384 29.80 10.48 -15.10
N GLY A 385 29.96 11.15 -13.96
CA GLY A 385 31.20 11.17 -13.19
C GLY A 385 31.17 12.16 -12.03
N PRO A 386 32.29 12.34 -11.31
CA PRO A 386 32.33 13.13 -10.08
C PRO A 386 32.22 14.65 -10.28
N ASP A 387 32.47 15.18 -11.49
CA ASP A 387 32.40 16.63 -11.74
C ASP A 387 31.12 17.00 -12.52
N PRO A 388 30.10 17.55 -11.84
CA PRO A 388 28.84 17.86 -12.51
C PRO A 388 28.95 19.06 -13.46
N ALA A 389 29.93 19.93 -13.31
CA ALA A 389 30.19 21.02 -14.27
C ALA A 389 30.71 20.48 -15.60
N ILE A 390 31.41 19.34 -15.60
CA ILE A 390 31.82 18.62 -16.80
C ILE A 390 30.66 17.81 -17.34
N CYS A 391 30.03 16.98 -16.51
CA CYS A 391 28.94 16.09 -16.93
C CYS A 391 27.75 16.83 -17.53
N CYS A 392 27.39 18.00 -17.00
CA CYS A 392 26.32 18.82 -17.56
C CYS A 392 26.56 19.21 -19.02
N GLN A 393 27.82 19.31 -19.46
CA GLN A 393 28.15 19.60 -20.87
C GLN A 393 27.94 18.41 -21.82
N PHE A 394 27.55 17.26 -21.28
CA PHE A 394 27.18 16.05 -22.04
C PHE A 394 25.70 15.69 -21.84
N ASP A 395 24.91 16.60 -21.26
CA ASP A 395 23.46 16.60 -21.36
C ASP A 395 23.04 17.47 -22.55
N PHE A 396 22.91 16.87 -23.73
CA PHE A 396 22.67 17.61 -24.96
C PHE A 396 21.28 18.26 -25.02
N ALA A 397 20.37 17.92 -24.11
CA ALA A 397 19.12 18.65 -23.98
C ALA A 397 19.28 20.05 -23.39
N ARG A 398 20.38 20.31 -22.66
CA ARG A 398 20.72 21.65 -22.14
C ARG A 398 21.39 22.54 -23.17
N MET A 399 21.49 22.09 -24.43
CA MET A 399 21.91 22.93 -25.54
C MET A 399 20.85 23.98 -25.86
N ARG A 400 21.30 25.17 -26.23
CA ARG A 400 20.43 26.29 -26.60
C ARG A 400 19.51 25.88 -27.76
N GLY A 401 18.20 25.99 -27.54
CA GLY A 401 17.19 25.70 -28.56
C GLY A 401 16.67 24.26 -28.58
N ILE A 402 17.20 23.36 -27.73
CA ILE A 402 16.68 21.99 -27.58
C ILE A 402 15.62 21.92 -26.48
N SER A 403 15.93 22.44 -25.29
CA SER A 403 14.97 22.55 -24.18
C SER A 403 15.15 23.89 -23.44
N SER A 404 14.31 24.12 -22.42
CA SER A 404 14.46 25.26 -21.51
C SER A 404 15.55 25.07 -20.45
N LEU A 405 16.17 23.88 -20.38
CA LEU A 405 17.18 23.55 -19.38
C LEU A 405 18.52 24.24 -19.71
N SER A 406 19.27 24.56 -18.66
CA SER A 406 20.64 25.10 -18.77
C SER A 406 21.55 24.47 -17.71
N CYS A 407 22.87 24.67 -17.85
CA CYS A 407 23.83 24.19 -16.88
C CYS A 407 24.06 25.21 -15.76
N PRO A 408 23.75 24.88 -14.49
CA PRO A 408 23.99 25.76 -13.35
C PRO A 408 25.45 26.18 -13.19
N TRP A 409 26.40 25.36 -13.63
CA TRP A 409 27.83 25.64 -13.56
C TRP A 409 28.36 26.57 -14.67
N HIS A 410 27.46 27.26 -15.40
CA HIS A 410 27.79 28.22 -16.46
C HIS A 410 28.69 27.67 -17.59
N ARG A 411 28.67 26.35 -17.80
CA ARG A 411 29.36 25.66 -18.89
C ARG A 411 28.33 24.89 -19.73
N PRO A 412 27.80 25.46 -20.81
CA PRO A 412 26.76 24.81 -21.60
C PRO A 412 27.32 23.65 -22.44
N PRO A 413 26.48 22.66 -22.80
CA PRO A 413 26.87 21.64 -23.76
C PRO A 413 27.18 22.24 -25.13
N GLN A 414 28.04 21.56 -25.88
CA GLN A 414 28.41 21.93 -27.24
C GLN A 414 28.08 20.77 -28.17
N GLN A 415 27.53 21.07 -29.35
CA GLN A 415 27.33 20.06 -30.38
C GLN A 415 28.69 19.46 -30.78
N ILE A 416 28.74 18.14 -30.79
CA ILE A 416 29.88 17.34 -31.18
C ILE A 416 30.06 17.42 -32.69
N ASN A 417 31.27 17.76 -33.11
CA ASN A 417 31.62 17.90 -34.52
C ASN A 417 33.10 17.53 -34.73
N ALA A 418 33.55 17.51 -35.99
CA ALA A 418 34.89 17.10 -36.35
C ALA A 418 36.02 17.93 -35.68
N ARG A 419 35.74 19.17 -35.24
CA ARG A 419 36.75 20.05 -34.63
C ARG A 419 36.95 19.80 -33.14
N ASN A 420 35.88 19.44 -32.41
CA ASN A 420 35.94 19.28 -30.95
C ASN A 420 35.89 17.82 -30.47
N ILE A 421 35.57 16.85 -31.35
CA ILE A 421 35.33 15.45 -30.96
C ILE A 421 36.45 14.84 -30.09
N GLY A 422 37.72 15.06 -30.42
CA GLY A 422 38.84 14.48 -29.66
C GLY A 422 38.94 15.01 -28.23
N GLU A 423 38.81 16.33 -28.06
CA GLU A 423 38.79 16.97 -26.73
C GLU A 423 37.58 16.50 -25.93
N ARG A 424 36.38 16.54 -26.53
CA ARG A 424 35.12 16.17 -25.87
C ARG A 424 35.09 14.70 -25.46
N ALA A 425 35.50 13.80 -26.35
CA ALA A 425 35.55 12.37 -26.08
C ALA A 425 36.57 12.02 -24.98
N THR A 426 37.70 12.74 -24.92
CA THR A 426 38.70 12.56 -23.85
C THR A 426 38.19 13.09 -22.52
N LEU A 427 37.53 14.25 -22.52
CA LEU A 427 36.96 14.86 -21.32
C LEU A 427 35.87 13.99 -20.69
N LEU A 428 34.98 13.40 -21.51
CA LEU A 428 33.97 12.46 -21.01
C LEU A 428 34.60 11.17 -20.49
N LEU A 429 35.60 10.64 -21.22
CA LEU A 429 36.30 9.43 -20.83
C LEU A 429 37.02 9.57 -19.49
N ASP A 430 37.60 10.74 -19.19
CA ASP A 430 38.17 11.04 -17.88
C ASP A 430 37.13 10.88 -16.75
N GLN A 431 35.93 11.42 -16.93
CA GLN A 431 34.84 11.29 -15.95
C GLN A 431 34.42 9.82 -15.78
N TYR A 432 34.32 9.07 -16.88
CA TYR A 432 33.99 7.65 -16.84
C TYR A 432 35.05 6.82 -16.12
N ARG A 433 36.34 7.07 -16.36
CA ARG A 433 37.45 6.38 -15.67
C ARG A 433 37.49 6.71 -14.18
N LYS A 434 37.22 7.97 -13.80
CA LYS A 434 37.07 8.36 -12.39
C LYS A 434 35.91 7.62 -11.73
N LYS A 435 34.73 7.58 -12.37
CA LYS A 435 33.57 6.84 -11.85
C LYS A 435 33.87 5.35 -11.71
N ALA A 436 34.50 4.71 -12.70
CA ALA A 436 34.86 3.30 -12.67
C ALA A 436 35.78 2.92 -11.48
N THR A 437 36.64 3.85 -11.05
CA THR A 437 37.53 3.66 -9.90
C THR A 437 36.76 3.42 -8.59
N LEU A 438 35.54 3.97 -8.47
CA LEU A 438 34.67 3.80 -7.30
C LEU A 438 34.05 2.39 -7.20
N TYR A 439 33.98 1.66 -8.32
CA TYR A 439 33.49 0.28 -8.36
C TYR A 439 34.63 -0.74 -8.37
N GLY A 440 35.81 -0.40 -8.93
CA GLY A 440 36.94 -1.32 -8.95
C GLY A 440 36.81 -2.47 -9.96
N ASN A 441 36.00 -2.29 -11.02
CA ASN A 441 35.95 -3.18 -12.17
C ASN A 441 35.98 -2.35 -13.49
N ASN A 442 35.90 -3.03 -14.64
CA ASN A 442 35.91 -2.41 -15.96
C ASN A 442 34.53 -2.38 -16.65
N VAL A 443 33.43 -2.54 -15.91
CA VAL A 443 32.05 -2.52 -16.40
C VAL A 443 31.32 -1.34 -15.76
N LEU A 444 30.97 -0.34 -16.55
CA LEU A 444 30.49 0.94 -16.03
C LEU A 444 29.07 1.25 -16.52
N LEU A 445 28.17 1.46 -15.56
CA LEU A 445 26.83 1.96 -15.80
C LEU A 445 26.80 3.49 -15.85
N ILE A 446 26.18 4.06 -16.89
CA ILE A 446 25.94 5.49 -17.04
C ILE A 446 24.46 5.74 -17.37
N PRO A 447 23.62 6.07 -16.39
CA PRO A 447 22.28 6.58 -16.67
C PRO A 447 22.35 7.86 -17.51
N LEU A 448 21.46 7.98 -18.49
CA LEU A 448 21.31 9.17 -19.33
C LEU A 448 19.84 9.59 -19.34
N GLY A 449 19.46 10.38 -18.36
CA GLY A 449 18.08 10.80 -18.15
C GLY A 449 17.96 11.77 -16.99
N ASP A 450 16.72 12.15 -16.72
CA ASP A 450 16.27 13.08 -15.68
C ASP A 450 14.73 13.00 -15.66
N ASP A 451 14.08 13.87 -14.90
CA ASP A 451 12.62 14.00 -14.84
C ASP A 451 12.03 14.37 -16.20
N PHE A 452 11.07 13.55 -16.65
CA PHE A 452 10.30 13.71 -17.89
C PHE A 452 11.18 14.10 -19.09
N ARG A 453 12.34 13.47 -19.26
CA ARG A 453 13.21 13.66 -20.44
C ARG A 453 12.65 12.91 -21.64
N TYR A 454 13.22 13.19 -22.80
CA TYR A 454 12.89 12.57 -24.09
C TYR A 454 11.51 12.98 -24.64
N GLN A 455 11.06 14.20 -24.33
CA GLN A 455 9.74 14.71 -24.72
C GLN A 455 9.64 15.12 -26.20
N THR A 456 10.75 15.47 -26.84
CA THR A 456 10.74 16.00 -28.22
C THR A 456 11.70 15.23 -29.13
N ALA A 457 11.36 15.11 -30.41
CA ALA A 457 12.22 14.45 -31.40
C ALA A 457 13.61 15.10 -31.52
N ASN A 458 13.71 16.42 -31.37
CA ASN A 458 14.99 17.15 -31.38
C ASN A 458 15.89 16.73 -30.22
N GLU A 459 15.30 16.47 -29.06
CA GLU A 459 16.03 16.00 -27.90
C GLU A 459 16.57 14.58 -28.09
N TRP A 460 15.74 13.65 -28.57
CA TRP A 460 16.16 12.31 -28.94
C TRP A 460 17.34 12.34 -29.91
N THR A 461 17.20 13.12 -30.98
CA THR A 461 18.24 13.30 -32.01
C THR A 461 19.52 13.87 -31.41
N ALA A 462 19.41 14.95 -30.61
CA ALA A 462 20.56 15.59 -29.99
C ALA A 462 21.30 14.65 -29.03
N GLN A 463 20.59 13.87 -28.20
CA GLN A 463 21.26 12.91 -27.33
C GLN A 463 21.91 11.79 -28.16
N PHE A 464 21.17 11.20 -29.10
CA PHE A 464 21.65 10.07 -29.90
C PHE A 464 22.87 10.42 -30.75
N GLU A 465 22.79 11.43 -31.61
CA GLU A 465 23.84 11.75 -32.59
C GLU A 465 25.15 12.15 -31.91
N ASN A 466 25.08 12.93 -30.83
CA ASN A 466 26.27 13.40 -30.14
C ASN A 466 26.98 12.29 -29.36
N TYR A 467 26.24 11.41 -28.67
CA TYR A 467 26.83 10.24 -28.01
C TYR A 467 27.35 9.22 -29.03
N GLN A 468 26.61 8.97 -30.12
CA GLN A 468 27.05 8.07 -31.19
C GLN A 468 28.37 8.54 -31.81
N ALA A 469 28.51 9.85 -32.08
CA ALA A 469 29.76 10.41 -32.58
C ALA A 469 30.95 10.19 -31.62
N ILE A 470 30.72 10.25 -30.29
CA ILE A 470 31.71 9.94 -29.26
C ILE A 470 32.06 8.45 -29.25
N PHE A 471 31.07 7.57 -29.31
CA PHE A 471 31.28 6.11 -29.36
C PHE A 471 32.08 5.72 -30.61
N ASP A 472 31.74 6.28 -31.77
CA ASP A 472 32.45 6.06 -33.03
C ASP A 472 33.89 6.60 -32.98
N TYR A 473 34.13 7.70 -32.26
CA TYR A 473 35.48 8.19 -32.02
C TYR A 473 36.29 7.21 -31.16
N TRP A 474 35.74 6.73 -30.05
CA TRP A 474 36.42 5.72 -29.22
C TRP A 474 36.71 4.43 -29.99
N LYS A 475 35.77 3.97 -30.83
CA LYS A 475 35.95 2.79 -31.68
C LYS A 475 37.11 2.94 -32.67
N ARG A 476 37.32 4.16 -33.19
CA ARG A 476 38.41 4.49 -34.13
C ARG A 476 39.78 4.68 -33.44
N ASN A 477 39.79 4.91 -32.13
CA ASN A 477 40.98 5.20 -31.32
C ASN A 477 41.14 4.11 -30.24
N PRO A 478 41.49 2.86 -30.63
CA PRO A 478 41.52 1.70 -29.72
C PRO A 478 42.54 1.83 -28.59
N GLU A 479 43.56 2.69 -28.72
CA GLU A 479 44.54 3.03 -27.69
C GLU A 479 43.92 3.70 -26.46
N LEU A 480 42.69 4.23 -26.57
CA LEU A 480 41.92 4.77 -25.45
C LEU A 480 41.35 3.66 -24.54
N ASN A 481 41.47 2.38 -24.92
CA ASN A 481 41.07 1.22 -24.11
C ASN A 481 39.64 1.31 -23.54
N VAL A 482 38.70 1.79 -24.35
CA VAL A 482 37.28 1.95 -23.99
C VAL A 482 36.37 1.44 -25.10
N GLU A 483 35.22 0.90 -24.71
CA GLU A 483 34.11 0.54 -25.58
C GLU A 483 32.84 1.11 -24.96
N GLY A 484 32.14 2.00 -25.69
CA GLY A 484 30.91 2.62 -25.22
C GLY A 484 29.75 2.34 -26.17
N ARG A 485 28.56 2.11 -25.62
CA ARG A 485 27.33 1.90 -26.38
C ARG A 485 26.10 2.32 -25.59
N PHE A 486 25.00 2.59 -26.30
CA PHE A 486 23.68 2.54 -25.69
C PHE A 486 23.34 1.10 -25.32
N SER A 487 22.78 0.89 -24.14
CA SER A 487 22.49 -0.44 -23.62
C SER A 487 21.20 -0.45 -22.80
N SER A 488 20.79 -1.66 -22.46
CA SER A 488 19.75 -1.95 -21.49
C SER A 488 20.34 -2.14 -20.08
N LEU A 489 19.51 -2.07 -19.05
CA LEU A 489 19.95 -2.28 -17.66
C LEU A 489 20.35 -3.75 -17.42
N SER A 490 19.59 -4.69 -18.00
CA SER A 490 19.91 -6.11 -17.93
C SER A 490 21.24 -6.45 -18.61
N GLU A 491 21.56 -5.84 -19.75
CA GLU A 491 22.86 -6.05 -20.42
C GLU A 491 24.04 -5.57 -19.55
N TYR A 492 23.88 -4.49 -18.79
CA TYR A 492 24.88 -4.05 -17.82
C TYR A 492 25.08 -5.08 -16.70
N PHE A 493 23.99 -5.58 -16.10
CA PHE A 493 24.09 -6.57 -15.02
C PHE A 493 24.63 -7.91 -15.51
N ASP A 494 24.25 -8.36 -16.71
CA ASP A 494 24.81 -9.57 -17.33
C ASP A 494 26.33 -9.41 -17.49
N ALA A 495 26.80 -8.27 -18.03
CA ALA A 495 28.23 -7.98 -18.15
C ALA A 495 28.96 -7.84 -16.80
N LEU A 496 28.27 -7.36 -15.76
CA LEU A 496 28.81 -7.23 -14.41
C LEU A 496 29.02 -8.60 -13.76
N VAL A 497 28.05 -9.51 -13.92
CA VAL A 497 28.14 -10.90 -13.43
C VAL A 497 29.20 -11.70 -14.19
N GLU A 498 29.38 -11.44 -15.48
CA GLU A 498 30.44 -12.04 -16.30
C GLU A 498 31.85 -11.49 -16.00
N SER A 499 31.96 -10.45 -15.17
CA SER A 499 33.26 -9.89 -14.79
C SER A 499 33.95 -10.74 -13.70
N ASP A 500 35.28 -10.74 -13.66
CA ASP A 500 36.07 -11.45 -12.63
C ASP A 500 35.93 -10.88 -11.20
N LYS A 501 34.95 -10.00 -10.95
CA LYS A 501 34.77 -9.32 -9.65
C LYS A 501 33.88 -10.14 -8.72
N THR A 502 34.32 -10.28 -7.47
CA THR A 502 33.50 -10.77 -6.35
C THR A 502 32.81 -9.61 -5.65
N PHE A 503 31.53 -9.79 -5.27
CA PHE A 503 30.73 -8.78 -4.57
C PHE A 503 30.55 -9.13 -3.09
N PRO A 504 30.67 -8.16 -2.16
CA PRO A 504 30.38 -8.38 -0.76
C PRO A 504 28.89 -8.61 -0.52
N SER A 505 28.55 -9.30 0.56
CA SER A 505 27.21 -9.38 1.11
C SER A 505 26.91 -8.15 2.01
N LEU A 506 25.69 -7.61 1.92
CA LEU A 506 25.23 -6.48 2.73
C LEU A 506 23.88 -6.79 3.36
N SER A 507 23.70 -6.45 4.64
CA SER A 507 22.42 -6.55 5.34
C SER A 507 22.06 -5.26 6.08
N GLY A 508 20.76 -4.98 6.18
CA GLY A 508 20.19 -3.76 6.75
C GLY A 508 19.58 -2.86 5.67
N ASP A 509 19.17 -1.67 6.06
CA ASP A 509 18.44 -0.69 5.24
C ASP A 509 19.27 0.58 5.00
N PHE A 510 18.71 1.51 4.23
CA PHE A 510 19.33 2.79 3.89
C PHE A 510 18.51 3.98 4.43
N PHE A 511 17.83 3.79 5.56
CA PHE A 511 17.14 4.87 6.29
C PHE A 511 17.99 5.40 7.46
N THR A 512 17.87 6.68 7.83
CA THR A 512 17.11 7.75 7.16
C THR A 512 17.98 8.46 6.11
N TYR A 513 17.42 8.71 4.93
CA TYR A 513 18.10 9.44 3.85
C TYR A 513 18.38 10.90 4.22
N ALA A 514 19.58 11.37 3.88
CA ALA A 514 19.94 12.78 3.82
C ALA A 514 20.70 13.04 2.52
N ASP A 515 20.24 14.05 1.78
CA ASP A 515 20.77 14.41 0.47
C ASP A 515 21.95 15.37 0.59
N ILE A 516 21.90 16.33 1.53
CA ILE A 516 22.97 17.27 1.86
C ILE A 516 22.92 17.63 3.35
N HIS A 517 24.06 18.06 3.91
CA HIS A 517 24.14 18.65 5.25
C HIS A 517 23.39 17.83 6.33
N GLU A 518 22.48 18.48 7.08
CA GLU A 518 21.59 17.88 8.07
C GLU A 518 20.14 17.76 7.56
N SER A 519 19.92 17.78 6.25
CA SER A 519 18.58 17.72 5.64
C SER A 519 18.07 16.27 5.63
N TYR A 520 17.68 15.75 6.79
CA TYR A 520 17.11 14.41 6.91
C TYR A 520 15.67 14.36 6.40
N TRP A 521 15.40 13.41 5.51
CA TRP A 521 14.10 13.20 4.88
C TRP A 521 13.24 12.29 5.76
N SER A 522 12.96 12.69 7.01
CA SER A 522 12.06 11.96 7.90
C SER A 522 10.69 12.60 8.09
N GLY A 523 10.47 13.80 7.54
CA GLY A 523 9.16 14.48 7.60
C GLY A 523 8.08 13.72 6.83
N TYR A 524 8.45 13.11 5.70
CA TYR A 524 7.51 12.36 4.85
C TYR A 524 7.01 11.05 5.49
N PHE A 525 7.66 10.57 6.57
CA PHE A 525 7.14 9.47 7.38
C PHE A 525 5.76 9.81 7.98
N THR A 526 5.46 11.10 8.17
CA THR A 526 4.21 11.57 8.80
C THR A 526 3.36 12.44 7.89
N SER A 527 3.94 13.14 6.90
CA SER A 527 3.23 14.06 6.00
C SER A 527 1.91 13.51 5.45
N ARG A 528 0.83 14.30 5.57
CA ARG A 528 -0.57 13.92 5.22
C ARG A 528 -1.00 12.57 5.81
N PRO A 529 -1.08 12.44 7.14
CA PRO A 529 -1.33 11.16 7.81
C PRO A 529 -2.71 10.57 7.50
N PHE A 530 -3.69 11.41 7.14
CA PHE A 530 -5.03 10.96 6.73
C PHE A 530 -4.97 9.98 5.54
N PHE A 531 -4.22 10.32 4.48
CA PHE A 531 -4.12 9.46 3.31
C PHE A 531 -3.26 8.21 3.56
N LYS A 532 -2.26 8.29 4.45
CA LYS A 532 -1.51 7.11 4.93
C LYS A 532 -2.41 6.12 5.66
N ARG A 533 -3.36 6.60 6.47
CA ARG A 533 -4.39 5.75 7.10
C ARG A 533 -5.35 5.17 6.06
N LEU A 534 -5.81 5.98 5.11
CA LEU A 534 -6.72 5.54 4.04
C LEU A 534 -6.10 4.44 3.16
N ASP A 535 -4.78 4.49 2.91
CA ASP A 535 -4.04 3.40 2.27
C ASP A 535 -4.24 2.07 3.01
N ARG A 536 -4.03 2.05 4.34
CA ARG A 536 -4.20 0.83 5.16
C ARG A 536 -5.64 0.31 5.16
N VAL A 537 -6.62 1.22 5.16
CA VAL A 537 -8.03 0.87 5.03
C VAL A 537 -8.27 0.19 3.68
N LEU A 538 -7.77 0.76 2.58
CA LEU A 538 -7.96 0.22 1.24
C LEU A 538 -7.31 -1.18 1.08
N ILE A 539 -6.14 -1.43 1.69
CA ILE A 539 -5.52 -2.77 1.70
C ILE A 539 -6.48 -3.82 2.27
N GLY A 540 -7.13 -3.51 3.40
CA GLY A 540 -8.08 -4.42 4.06
C GLY A 540 -9.30 -4.72 3.18
N TYR A 541 -9.85 -3.70 2.53
CA TYR A 541 -10.96 -3.84 1.59
C TYR A 541 -10.58 -4.65 0.36
N LEU A 542 -9.45 -4.35 -0.26
CA LEU A 542 -9.02 -5.01 -1.48
C LEU A 542 -8.79 -6.51 -1.23
N ARG A 543 -8.06 -6.86 -0.17
CA ARG A 543 -7.86 -8.26 0.23
C ARG A 543 -9.18 -8.99 0.45
N SER A 544 -10.13 -8.36 1.14
CA SER A 544 -11.43 -8.98 1.45
C SER A 544 -12.26 -9.18 0.18
N ALA A 545 -12.29 -8.18 -0.70
CA ALA A 545 -12.99 -8.23 -1.98
C ALA A 545 -12.41 -9.30 -2.92
N GLU A 546 -11.09 -9.40 -3.04
CA GLU A 546 -10.40 -10.40 -3.86
C GLU A 546 -10.69 -11.83 -3.39
N ILE A 547 -10.65 -12.08 -2.08
CA ILE A 547 -10.98 -13.39 -1.50
C ILE A 547 -12.44 -13.74 -1.78
N LEU A 548 -13.37 -12.82 -1.49
CA LEU A 548 -14.80 -13.05 -1.69
C LEU A 548 -15.15 -13.26 -3.16
N LEU A 549 -14.53 -12.50 -4.07
CA LEU A 549 -14.67 -12.70 -5.51
C LEU A 549 -14.14 -14.07 -5.93
N SER A 550 -12.96 -14.47 -5.45
CA SER A 550 -12.36 -15.77 -5.76
C SER A 550 -13.24 -16.95 -5.31
N LEU A 551 -13.80 -16.87 -4.09
CA LEU A 551 -14.75 -17.86 -3.56
C LEU A 551 -16.04 -17.89 -4.40
N THR A 552 -16.53 -16.72 -4.79
CA THR A 552 -17.73 -16.55 -5.63
C THR A 552 -17.55 -17.21 -6.99
N LEU A 553 -16.48 -16.87 -7.71
CA LEU A 553 -16.17 -17.42 -9.04
C LEU A 553 -15.99 -18.96 -8.97
N THR A 554 -15.33 -19.45 -7.92
CA THR A 554 -15.19 -20.88 -7.68
C THR A 554 -16.55 -21.57 -7.48
N GLN A 555 -17.43 -20.96 -6.68
CA GLN A 555 -18.75 -21.51 -6.42
C GLN A 555 -19.67 -21.45 -7.64
N MET A 556 -19.54 -20.42 -8.48
CA MET A 556 -20.21 -20.33 -9.80
C MET A 556 -19.76 -21.45 -10.73
N SER A 557 -18.44 -21.65 -10.86
CA SER A 557 -17.86 -22.71 -11.68
C SER A 557 -18.32 -24.10 -11.24
N LYS A 558 -18.32 -24.40 -9.92
CA LYS A 558 -18.83 -25.67 -9.37
C LYS A 558 -20.31 -25.91 -9.67
N ARG A 559 -21.11 -24.86 -9.94
CA ARG A 559 -22.53 -24.94 -10.33
C ARG A 559 -22.75 -25.02 -11.85
N GLY A 560 -21.67 -25.04 -12.64
CA GLY A 560 -21.76 -25.05 -14.10
C GLY A 560 -22.16 -23.70 -14.70
N ILE A 561 -22.07 -22.61 -13.93
CA ILE A 561 -22.21 -21.25 -14.47
C ILE A 561 -20.90 -20.94 -15.20
N VAL A 562 -20.97 -20.59 -16.48
CA VAL A 562 -19.78 -20.29 -17.30
C VAL A 562 -19.13 -19.00 -16.79
N VAL A 563 -17.87 -19.10 -16.41
CA VAL A 563 -17.02 -17.98 -15.96
C VAL A 563 -15.84 -17.89 -16.94
N SER A 564 -16.11 -17.56 -18.20
CA SER A 564 -15.05 -17.36 -19.22
C SER A 564 -14.74 -15.88 -19.39
N SER A 565 -13.46 -15.52 -19.50
CA SER A 565 -12.99 -14.15 -19.77
C SER A 565 -13.07 -13.75 -21.25
N THR A 566 -13.48 -14.66 -22.14
CA THR A 566 -13.73 -14.36 -23.57
C THR A 566 -15.16 -13.87 -23.77
N GLU A 567 -15.40 -13.08 -24.82
CA GLU A 567 -16.62 -12.31 -25.13
C GLU A 567 -17.92 -13.13 -25.35
N ASP A 568 -18.11 -14.26 -24.67
CA ASP A 568 -19.28 -15.10 -24.79
C ASP A 568 -20.43 -14.64 -23.88
N ALA A 569 -21.64 -14.64 -24.43
CA ALA A 569 -22.91 -14.19 -23.85
C ALA A 569 -23.38 -14.97 -22.59
N ALA A 570 -22.52 -15.78 -21.96
CA ALA A 570 -22.86 -16.70 -20.87
C ALA A 570 -22.41 -16.23 -19.47
N VAL A 571 -21.65 -15.14 -19.36
CA VAL A 571 -21.17 -14.61 -18.07
C VAL A 571 -22.17 -13.60 -17.50
N PRO A 572 -22.64 -13.75 -16.25
CA PRO A 572 -23.56 -12.79 -15.65
C PRO A 572 -22.97 -11.36 -15.60
N PRO A 573 -23.68 -10.32 -16.10
CA PRO A 573 -23.13 -8.97 -16.25
C PRO A 573 -22.48 -8.38 -14.99
N TRP A 574 -23.06 -8.63 -13.82
CA TRP A 574 -22.54 -8.17 -12.53
C TRP A 574 -21.13 -8.70 -12.21
N THR A 575 -20.74 -9.86 -12.74
CA THR A 575 -19.41 -10.43 -12.50
C THR A 575 -18.30 -9.63 -13.19
N LYS A 576 -18.58 -9.10 -14.39
CA LYS A 576 -17.67 -8.19 -15.10
C LYS A 576 -17.53 -6.87 -14.34
N GLU A 577 -18.63 -6.37 -13.80
CA GLU A 577 -18.66 -5.15 -13.00
C GLU A 577 -17.80 -5.29 -11.74
N VAL A 578 -17.99 -6.36 -10.93
CA VAL A 578 -17.18 -6.55 -9.72
C VAL A 578 -15.70 -6.81 -10.02
N GLN A 579 -15.37 -7.49 -11.13
CA GLN A 579 -13.98 -7.64 -11.58
C GLN A 579 -13.36 -6.29 -11.94
N ALA A 580 -14.11 -5.42 -12.62
CA ALA A 580 -13.66 -4.07 -12.94
C ALA A 580 -13.44 -3.22 -11.68
N LEU A 581 -14.32 -3.32 -10.68
CA LEU A 581 -14.17 -2.62 -9.39
C LEU A 581 -12.96 -3.13 -8.60
N VAL A 582 -12.67 -4.45 -8.60
CA VAL A 582 -11.44 -4.99 -8.01
C VAL A 582 -10.21 -4.46 -8.73
N ARG A 583 -10.19 -4.48 -10.07
CA ARG A 583 -9.09 -3.94 -10.88
C ARG A 583 -8.88 -2.44 -10.61
N GLN A 584 -9.94 -1.66 -10.50
CA GLN A 584 -9.86 -0.25 -10.10
C GLN A 584 -9.24 -0.10 -8.71
N GLY A 585 -9.62 -0.97 -7.76
CA GLY A 585 -9.02 -1.02 -6.43
C GLY A 585 -7.52 -1.30 -6.45
N GLN A 586 -7.09 -2.30 -7.22
CA GLN A 586 -5.68 -2.65 -7.42
C GLN A 586 -4.89 -1.51 -8.05
N GLN A 587 -5.43 -0.89 -9.11
CA GLN A 587 -4.78 0.23 -9.81
C GLN A 587 -4.71 1.48 -8.94
N SER A 588 -5.76 1.79 -8.16
CA SER A 588 -5.78 2.97 -7.29
C SER A 588 -4.85 2.81 -6.09
N LEU A 589 -4.87 1.63 -5.44
CA LEU A 589 -3.93 1.31 -4.37
C LEU A 589 -2.49 1.33 -4.90
N GLY A 590 -2.26 0.69 -6.05
CA GLY A 590 -0.94 0.60 -6.65
C GLY A 590 -0.39 1.95 -7.10
N LEU A 591 -1.24 2.81 -7.65
CA LEU A 591 -0.86 4.17 -8.03
C LEU A 591 -0.44 4.98 -6.80
N PHE A 592 -1.20 4.88 -5.71
CA PHE A 592 -0.89 5.61 -4.48
C PHE A 592 0.42 5.16 -3.81
N GLN A 593 0.96 3.99 -4.15
CA GLN A 593 2.27 3.58 -3.65
C GLN A 593 3.42 4.40 -4.22
N HIS A 594 3.19 5.22 -5.25
CA HIS A 594 4.22 6.12 -5.80
C HIS A 594 4.89 6.91 -4.67
N HIS A 595 6.20 7.14 -4.83
CA HIS A 595 7.02 7.85 -3.86
C HIS A 595 6.64 9.33 -3.66
N ASP A 596 5.65 9.89 -4.38
CA ASP A 596 4.97 11.14 -3.97
C ASP A 596 3.52 10.99 -3.49
N GLY A 597 2.90 9.83 -3.72
CA GLY A 597 1.56 9.50 -3.25
C GLY A 597 1.52 9.24 -1.75
N VAL A 598 1.86 8.02 -1.33
CA VAL A 598 1.77 7.58 0.07
C VAL A 598 2.71 8.34 1.00
N THR A 599 3.83 8.85 0.48
CA THR A 599 4.76 9.74 1.20
C THR A 599 4.13 11.07 1.57
N GLY A 600 3.11 11.48 0.81
CA GLY A 600 2.47 12.77 1.00
C GLY A 600 3.41 13.92 0.63
N THR A 601 4.02 13.86 -0.55
CA THR A 601 4.95 14.90 -1.02
C THR A 601 4.51 15.61 -2.30
N SER A 602 3.42 15.15 -2.95
CA SER A 602 2.79 15.87 -4.08
C SER A 602 2.16 17.22 -3.69
N LYS A 603 1.73 18.02 -4.66
CA LYS A 603 0.92 19.24 -4.41
C LYS A 603 -0.46 18.87 -3.83
N THR A 604 -1.11 19.81 -3.15
CA THR A 604 -2.42 19.61 -2.51
C THR A 604 -3.47 19.06 -3.48
N TYR A 605 -3.62 19.66 -4.65
CA TYR A 605 -4.62 19.22 -5.64
C TYR A 605 -4.33 17.83 -6.22
N VAL A 606 -3.06 17.40 -6.23
CA VAL A 606 -2.66 16.05 -6.62
C VAL A 606 -3.01 15.06 -5.51
N MET A 607 -2.81 15.42 -4.23
CA MET A 607 -3.29 14.60 -3.11
C MET A 607 -4.82 14.47 -3.09
N GLU A 608 -5.54 15.51 -3.48
CA GLU A 608 -7.00 15.43 -3.63
C GLU A 608 -7.40 14.49 -4.77
N ASP A 609 -6.64 14.45 -5.87
CA ASP A 609 -6.85 13.49 -6.96
C ASP A 609 -6.61 12.05 -6.49
N TYR A 610 -5.49 11.78 -5.81
CA TYR A 610 -5.26 10.49 -5.16
C TYR A 610 -6.38 10.13 -4.18
N GLY A 611 -6.79 11.07 -3.33
CA GLY A 611 -7.88 10.90 -2.38
C GLY A 611 -9.18 10.48 -3.06
N LYS A 612 -9.57 11.14 -4.15
CA LYS A 612 -10.76 10.78 -4.94
C LYS A 612 -10.66 9.35 -5.52
N LYS A 613 -9.50 8.95 -6.04
CA LYS A 613 -9.29 7.60 -6.58
C LYS A 613 -9.35 6.55 -5.46
N LEU A 614 -8.70 6.79 -4.32
CA LEU A 614 -8.77 5.93 -3.14
C LEU A 614 -10.20 5.80 -2.59
N GLY A 615 -10.91 6.91 -2.43
CA GLY A 615 -12.30 6.91 -1.95
C GLY A 615 -13.28 6.20 -2.89
N SER A 616 -13.08 6.37 -4.21
CA SER A 616 -13.84 5.63 -5.23
C SER A 616 -13.53 4.13 -5.17
N ALA A 617 -12.26 3.75 -5.01
CA ALA A 617 -11.84 2.36 -4.83
C ALA A 617 -12.44 1.73 -3.59
N VAL A 618 -12.44 2.41 -2.43
CA VAL A 618 -13.09 1.91 -1.20
C VAL A 618 -14.58 1.65 -1.45
N THR A 619 -15.30 2.61 -2.02
CA THR A 619 -16.73 2.47 -2.34
C THR A 619 -16.99 1.31 -3.29
N GLY A 620 -16.18 1.19 -4.35
CA GLY A 620 -16.27 0.10 -5.33
C GLY A 620 -16.04 -1.27 -4.69
N LEU A 621 -15.02 -1.41 -3.85
CA LEU A 621 -14.71 -2.67 -3.16
C LEU A 621 -15.76 -3.03 -2.11
N GLN A 622 -16.37 -2.05 -1.44
CA GLN A 622 -17.54 -2.29 -0.59
C GLN A 622 -18.69 -2.90 -1.40
N GLN A 623 -18.97 -2.41 -2.61
CA GLN A 623 -19.98 -3.00 -3.51
C GLN A 623 -19.61 -4.44 -3.89
N VAL A 624 -18.34 -4.72 -4.20
CA VAL A 624 -17.85 -6.09 -4.47
C VAL A 624 -18.13 -7.01 -3.28
N ILE A 625 -17.75 -6.59 -2.07
CA ILE A 625 -17.95 -7.36 -0.84
C ILE A 625 -19.44 -7.67 -0.63
N GLN A 626 -20.31 -6.67 -0.81
CA GLN A 626 -21.76 -6.82 -0.61
C GLN A 626 -22.36 -7.81 -1.63
N LEU A 627 -22.03 -7.67 -2.92
CA LEU A 627 -22.54 -8.55 -3.97
C LEU A 627 -22.02 -9.99 -3.85
N CYS A 628 -20.72 -10.16 -3.63
CA CYS A 628 -20.12 -11.49 -3.45
C CYS A 628 -20.66 -12.18 -2.19
N THR A 629 -20.78 -11.47 -1.08
CA THR A 629 -21.38 -12.01 0.16
C THR A 629 -22.83 -12.42 -0.07
N SER A 630 -23.61 -11.62 -0.79
CA SER A 630 -24.99 -11.94 -1.13
C SER A 630 -25.10 -13.22 -1.95
N PHE A 631 -24.22 -13.38 -2.94
CA PHE A 631 -24.15 -14.59 -3.76
C PHE A 631 -23.77 -15.80 -2.91
N LEU A 632 -22.69 -15.70 -2.12
CA LEU A 632 -22.17 -16.80 -1.30
C LEU A 632 -23.18 -17.27 -0.26
N LEU A 633 -23.89 -16.32 0.39
CA LEU A 633 -24.92 -16.64 1.37
C LEU A 633 -26.19 -17.16 0.71
N SER A 634 -26.67 -16.58 -0.40
CA SER A 634 -27.95 -16.97 -1.03
C SER A 634 -27.86 -17.17 -2.54
N PRO A 635 -27.15 -18.22 -3.01
CA PRO A 635 -26.84 -18.36 -4.43
C PRO A 635 -28.04 -18.64 -5.33
N SER A 636 -29.10 -19.25 -4.79
CA SER A 636 -30.34 -19.50 -5.52
C SER A 636 -31.01 -18.20 -5.99
N ARG A 637 -30.80 -17.08 -5.30
CA ARG A 637 -31.30 -15.75 -5.71
C ARG A 637 -30.56 -15.18 -6.92
N PHE A 638 -29.40 -15.72 -7.27
CA PHE A 638 -28.56 -15.28 -8.37
C PHE A 638 -28.56 -16.28 -9.54
N SER A 639 -29.48 -17.24 -9.52
CA SER A 639 -29.64 -18.26 -10.58
C SER A 639 -30.41 -17.75 -11.80
N ASP A 640 -31.18 -16.67 -11.64
CA ASP A 640 -31.85 -15.95 -12.73
C ASP A 640 -31.18 -14.56 -12.90
N PRO A 641 -30.60 -14.24 -14.07
CA PRO A 641 -30.03 -12.92 -14.34
C PRO A 641 -31.03 -11.78 -14.16
N ALA A 642 -32.34 -12.03 -14.32
CA ALA A 642 -33.40 -11.05 -14.09
C ALA A 642 -33.70 -10.81 -12.59
N SER A 643 -33.19 -11.67 -11.69
CA SER A 643 -33.36 -11.56 -10.23
C SER A 643 -32.16 -10.94 -9.50
N ILE A 644 -31.15 -10.44 -10.24
CA ILE A 644 -30.03 -9.71 -9.65
C ILE A 644 -30.58 -8.40 -9.06
N PRO A 645 -30.42 -8.15 -7.74
CA PRO A 645 -30.91 -6.93 -7.13
C PRO A 645 -30.29 -5.68 -7.77
N ALA A 646 -31.10 -4.66 -8.05
CA ALA A 646 -30.60 -3.35 -8.50
C ALA A 646 -29.72 -2.65 -7.43
N SER A 647 -29.83 -3.08 -6.18
CA SER A 647 -29.04 -2.62 -5.04
C SER A 647 -28.60 -3.82 -4.18
N PRO A 648 -27.35 -3.89 -3.70
CA PRO A 648 -26.90 -4.97 -2.84
C PRO A 648 -27.76 -5.07 -1.56
N PRO A 649 -28.12 -6.27 -1.10
CA PRO A 649 -28.98 -6.45 0.08
C PRO A 649 -28.26 -6.23 1.41
N PHE A 650 -26.93 -6.11 1.40
CA PHE A 650 -26.11 -5.81 2.58
C PHE A 650 -25.44 -4.45 2.41
N LEU A 651 -25.22 -3.76 3.53
CA LEU A 651 -24.39 -2.57 3.63
C LEU A 651 -23.14 -2.91 4.44
N VAL A 652 -22.00 -2.32 4.06
CA VAL A 652 -20.77 -2.41 4.84
C VAL A 652 -20.81 -1.31 5.90
N ASP A 653 -20.54 -1.66 7.16
CA ASP A 653 -20.50 -0.71 8.27
C ASP A 653 -19.16 0.03 8.35
N ASP A 654 -18.96 0.94 7.40
CA ASP A 654 -17.89 1.96 7.36
C ASP A 654 -18.30 3.04 6.34
N PRO A 655 -19.43 3.74 6.55
CA PRO A 655 -19.81 4.85 5.71
C PRO A 655 -18.79 5.99 5.78
N ARG A 656 -18.34 6.42 4.60
CA ARG A 656 -17.47 7.57 4.39
C ARG A 656 -18.16 8.55 3.45
N PRO A 657 -18.74 9.66 3.95
CA PRO A 657 -19.47 10.61 3.12
C PRO A 657 -18.63 11.23 1.99
N SER A 658 -17.32 11.31 2.18
CA SER A 658 -16.37 11.80 1.19
C SER A 658 -15.01 11.14 1.37
N PHE A 659 -14.10 11.34 0.41
CA PHE A 659 -12.73 10.84 0.49
C PHE A 659 -11.88 11.50 1.58
N HIS A 660 -12.34 12.59 2.20
CA HIS A 660 -11.65 13.29 3.29
C HIS A 660 -12.38 13.16 4.64
N SER A 661 -13.41 12.32 4.69
CA SER A 661 -14.14 12.03 5.93
C SER A 661 -13.53 10.84 6.65
N LEU A 662 -13.50 10.91 7.99
CA LEU A 662 -13.21 9.77 8.84
C LEU A 662 -14.30 8.68 8.67
N GLU A 663 -13.96 7.44 9.01
CA GLU A 663 -14.93 6.38 9.19
C GLU A 663 -16.04 6.78 10.18
N SER A 664 -17.25 6.30 9.93
CA SER A 664 -18.36 6.40 10.86
C SER A 664 -19.14 5.09 10.86
N HIS A 665 -20.04 4.89 11.83
CA HIS A 665 -20.94 3.74 11.85
C HIS A 665 -22.30 4.08 11.24
N THR A 666 -22.81 3.18 10.42
CA THR A 666 -24.18 3.19 9.92
C THR A 666 -25.13 3.06 11.10
N ARG A 667 -26.07 3.99 11.23
CA ARG A 667 -27.08 3.89 12.28
C ARG A 667 -28.15 2.90 11.86
N ILE A 668 -28.18 1.74 12.51
CA ILE A 668 -29.09 0.63 12.19
C ILE A 668 -30.41 0.82 12.95
N THR A 669 -31.51 0.93 12.20
CA THR A 669 -32.87 0.98 12.75
C THR A 669 -33.40 -0.44 12.94
N ILE A 670 -33.77 -0.79 14.17
CA ILE A 670 -34.33 -2.10 14.51
C ILE A 670 -35.82 -1.91 14.81
N SER A 671 -36.67 -2.37 13.89
CA SER A 671 -38.12 -2.28 14.05
C SER A 671 -38.67 -3.47 14.81
N THR A 672 -39.71 -3.25 15.62
CA THR A 672 -40.41 -4.30 16.35
C THR A 672 -40.90 -5.39 15.40
N GLY A 673 -40.47 -6.64 15.62
CA GLY A 673 -40.84 -7.79 14.79
C GLY A 673 -39.99 -8.01 13.53
N SER A 674 -39.05 -7.11 13.21
CA SER A 674 -38.15 -7.23 12.05
C SER A 674 -36.68 -7.32 12.51
N PRO A 675 -36.10 -8.54 12.57
CA PRO A 675 -34.69 -8.72 12.93
C PRO A 675 -33.74 -8.00 11.98
N ALA A 676 -32.67 -7.41 12.53
CA ALA A 676 -31.56 -6.86 11.76
C ALA A 676 -30.41 -7.89 11.67
N PRO A 677 -30.15 -8.50 10.49
CA PRO A 677 -29.04 -9.43 10.32
C PRO A 677 -27.71 -8.69 10.19
N ILE A 678 -26.70 -9.16 10.93
CA ILE A 678 -25.31 -8.71 10.86
C ILE A 678 -24.46 -9.88 10.36
N VAL A 679 -23.72 -9.67 9.27
CA VAL A 679 -22.85 -10.68 8.67
C VAL A 679 -21.40 -10.25 8.86
N LEU A 680 -20.61 -11.14 9.45
CA LEU A 680 -19.17 -10.96 9.63
C LEU A 680 -18.43 -11.89 8.70
N PHE A 681 -17.36 -11.40 8.09
CA PHE A 681 -16.45 -12.16 7.24
C PHE A 681 -15.02 -12.03 7.78
N ASN A 682 -14.33 -13.16 7.91
CA ASN A 682 -12.94 -13.19 8.34
C ASN A 682 -12.00 -13.52 7.17
N PRO A 683 -11.18 -12.56 6.69
CA PRO A 683 -10.21 -12.79 5.61
C PRO A 683 -8.90 -13.46 6.10
N LEU A 684 -8.83 -13.88 7.36
CA LEU A 684 -7.67 -14.54 7.97
C LEU A 684 -7.87 -16.05 8.06
N THR A 685 -6.78 -16.81 7.95
CA THR A 685 -6.78 -18.28 7.97
C THR A 685 -6.84 -18.89 9.37
N PHE A 686 -7.16 -18.07 10.39
CA PHE A 686 -7.34 -18.50 11.77
C PHE A 686 -8.62 -17.88 12.34
N PRO A 687 -9.30 -18.57 13.27
CA PRO A 687 -10.54 -18.07 13.84
C PRO A 687 -10.29 -16.82 14.70
N ARG A 688 -11.28 -15.93 14.74
CA ARG A 688 -11.26 -14.72 15.57
C ARG A 688 -12.35 -14.78 16.63
N GLN A 689 -12.01 -14.26 17.81
CA GLN A 689 -12.95 -13.86 18.83
C GLN A 689 -12.64 -12.43 19.17
N GLU A 690 -13.62 -11.54 19.07
CA GLU A 690 -13.42 -10.12 19.32
C GLU A 690 -14.75 -9.45 19.68
N VAL A 691 -14.68 -8.35 20.41
CA VAL A 691 -15.87 -7.53 20.65
C VAL A 691 -16.19 -6.73 19.40
N LEU A 692 -17.34 -7.02 18.80
CA LEU A 692 -17.90 -6.20 17.72
C LEU A 692 -18.75 -5.09 18.31
N THR A 693 -18.61 -3.88 17.79
CA THR A 693 -19.48 -2.73 18.11
C THR A 693 -20.20 -2.24 16.86
N ILE A 694 -21.52 -2.06 16.94
CA ILE A 694 -22.36 -1.50 15.87
C ILE A 694 -23.25 -0.38 16.41
N ARG A 695 -23.66 0.55 15.55
CA ARG A 695 -24.47 1.71 15.97
C ARG A 695 -25.97 1.52 15.72
N ILE A 696 -26.79 1.78 16.74
CA ILE A 696 -28.24 1.52 16.74
C ILE A 696 -29.06 2.68 17.32
N PHE A 697 -30.37 2.73 17.01
CA PHE A 697 -31.32 3.77 17.46
C PHE A 697 -32.10 3.45 18.75
N THR A 698 -31.90 2.27 19.33
CA THR A 698 -32.67 1.84 20.52
C THR A 698 -31.77 1.15 21.53
N SER A 699 -32.00 1.42 22.81
CA SER A 699 -31.28 0.78 23.91
C SER A 699 -31.88 -0.56 24.34
N ASN A 700 -32.98 -0.99 23.73
CA ASN A 700 -33.72 -2.17 24.16
C ASN A 700 -33.59 -3.32 23.15
N VAL A 701 -32.42 -3.94 23.12
CA VAL A 701 -32.09 -4.98 22.14
C VAL A 701 -31.54 -6.26 22.74
N LEU A 702 -31.63 -7.32 21.93
CA LEU A 702 -31.11 -8.67 22.17
C LEU A 702 -30.29 -9.10 20.96
N VAL A 703 -29.19 -9.80 21.20
CA VAL A 703 -28.33 -10.35 20.13
C VAL A 703 -28.40 -11.87 20.16
N ARG A 704 -28.52 -12.49 18.99
CA ARG A 704 -28.51 -13.96 18.84
C ARG A 704 -27.67 -14.38 17.64
N GLN A 705 -26.88 -15.44 17.78
CA GLN A 705 -26.20 -16.06 16.65
C GLN A 705 -27.17 -16.98 15.88
N MET A 706 -27.18 -16.88 14.55
CA MET A 706 -27.95 -17.78 13.70
C MET A 706 -27.38 -19.20 13.76
N GLY A 707 -28.25 -20.20 13.91
CA GLY A 707 -27.86 -21.62 13.98
C GLY A 707 -27.54 -22.15 15.38
N ALA A 708 -27.48 -21.28 16.42
CA ALA A 708 -27.32 -21.72 17.80
C ALA A 708 -28.61 -22.36 18.35
N SER A 709 -28.46 -23.45 19.13
CA SER A 709 -29.57 -24.30 19.60
C SER A 709 -30.51 -23.63 20.61
N SER A 710 -30.07 -22.59 21.33
CA SER A 710 -30.88 -21.65 22.12
C SER A 710 -29.98 -20.63 22.83
N GLY A 711 -30.46 -19.41 23.05
CA GLY A 711 -29.81 -18.42 23.93
C GLY A 711 -29.47 -17.09 23.25
N PHE A 712 -29.58 -15.99 24.02
CA PHE A 712 -29.10 -14.66 23.65
C PHE A 712 -27.64 -14.49 24.08
N ILE A 713 -26.90 -13.69 23.34
CA ILE A 713 -25.49 -13.40 23.62
C ILE A 713 -25.41 -12.22 24.58
N PRO A 714 -24.56 -12.30 25.63
CA PRO A 714 -24.25 -11.14 26.44
C PRO A 714 -23.83 -9.96 25.57
N SER A 715 -24.48 -8.82 25.79
CA SER A 715 -24.26 -7.61 25.01
C SER A 715 -24.28 -6.37 25.92
N GLN A 716 -23.64 -5.31 25.47
CA GLN A 716 -23.50 -4.04 26.15
C GLN A 716 -24.00 -2.92 25.25
N ILE A 717 -24.65 -1.91 25.84
CA ILE A 717 -25.07 -0.69 25.15
C ILE A 717 -24.39 0.51 25.78
N SER A 718 -23.56 1.19 25.00
CA SER A 718 -22.86 2.41 25.40
C SER A 718 -23.47 3.63 24.69
N PRO A 719 -23.60 4.79 25.36
CA PRO A 719 -23.93 6.03 24.68
C PRO A 719 -22.77 6.50 23.79
N VAL A 720 -23.10 7.27 22.75
CA VAL A 720 -22.13 7.78 21.77
C VAL A 720 -21.84 9.25 22.05
N LEU A 721 -20.58 9.67 21.90
CA LEU A 721 -20.19 11.08 22.01
C LEU A 721 -20.09 11.74 20.61
N ASN A 722 -20.44 13.02 20.55
CA ASN A 722 -20.13 13.93 19.46
C ASN A 722 -18.67 14.42 19.56
N ASP A 723 -18.15 15.03 18.49
CA ASP A 723 -16.79 15.61 18.44
C ASP A 723 -16.55 16.72 19.49
N ASP A 724 -17.62 17.29 20.03
CA ASP A 724 -17.56 18.29 21.09
C ASP A 724 -17.62 17.73 22.51
N GLY A 725 -17.64 16.40 22.64
CA GLY A 725 -17.73 15.68 23.91
C GLY A 725 -19.14 15.59 24.51
N THR A 726 -20.19 16.05 23.80
CA THR A 726 -21.59 15.86 24.24
C THR A 726 -22.13 14.49 23.83
N PHE A 727 -23.15 13.97 24.52
CA PHE A 727 -23.78 12.71 24.09
C PHE A 727 -24.70 12.94 22.89
N LEU A 728 -24.64 12.02 21.94
CA LEU A 728 -25.53 11.98 20.80
C LEU A 728 -26.85 11.30 21.18
N GLU A 729 -27.90 12.10 21.28
CA GLU A 729 -29.23 11.62 21.67
C GLU A 729 -29.79 10.58 20.69
N GLY A 730 -30.48 9.56 21.24
CA GLY A 730 -31.14 8.52 20.45
C GLY A 730 -30.20 7.61 19.66
N THR A 731 -28.89 7.62 19.96
CA THR A 731 -27.89 6.80 19.28
C THR A 731 -27.02 6.06 20.28
N TYR A 732 -26.81 4.77 20.05
CA TYR A 732 -26.09 3.89 20.95
C TYR A 732 -25.13 2.97 20.20
N ASP A 733 -24.03 2.62 20.85
CA ASP A 733 -23.11 1.59 20.40
C ASP A 733 -23.44 0.27 21.12
N LEU A 734 -23.84 -0.73 20.35
CA LEU A 734 -24.10 -2.10 20.80
C LEU A 734 -22.85 -2.94 20.62
N SER A 735 -22.28 -3.40 21.73
CA SER A 735 -21.10 -4.26 21.76
C SER A 735 -21.47 -5.69 22.16
N PHE A 736 -20.92 -6.69 21.47
CA PHE A 736 -21.08 -8.11 21.82
C PHE A 736 -19.87 -8.93 21.38
N LEU A 737 -19.60 -10.04 22.07
CA LEU A 737 -18.51 -10.94 21.68
C LEU A 737 -18.89 -11.72 20.42
N ALA A 738 -18.20 -11.43 19.33
CA ALA A 738 -18.33 -12.12 18.07
C ALA A 738 -17.30 -13.25 17.96
N HIS A 739 -17.71 -14.37 17.41
CA HIS A 739 -16.84 -15.48 17.02
C HIS A 739 -16.96 -15.64 15.51
N VAL A 740 -15.85 -15.49 14.80
CA VAL A 740 -15.80 -15.62 13.35
C VAL A 740 -14.83 -16.75 12.98
N PRO A 741 -15.29 -17.80 12.28
CA PRO A 741 -14.44 -18.90 11.83
C PRO A 741 -13.23 -18.45 11.02
N ALA A 742 -12.24 -19.34 10.89
CA ALA A 742 -11.14 -19.13 9.95
C ALA A 742 -11.65 -19.09 8.50
N LEU A 743 -10.87 -18.50 7.61
CA LEU A 743 -11.03 -18.65 6.17
C LEU A 743 -10.81 -20.12 5.80
N GLU A 744 -11.91 -20.86 5.60
CA GLU A 744 -11.93 -22.27 5.24
C GLU A 744 -12.64 -22.50 3.90
N GLU A 745 -12.27 -23.57 3.18
CA GLU A 745 -13.04 -23.96 2.00
C GLU A 745 -14.44 -24.38 2.46
N PRO A 746 -15.51 -23.90 1.81
CA PRO A 746 -16.83 -24.27 2.25
C PRO A 746 -17.09 -25.77 2.12
N GLU A 747 -17.28 -26.47 3.26
CA GLU A 747 -17.68 -27.88 3.26
C GLU A 747 -19.14 -27.99 2.79
N TYR A 748 -19.34 -28.60 1.62
CA TYR A 748 -20.68 -28.86 1.10
C TYR A 748 -21.15 -30.26 1.48
N PRO A 749 -22.41 -30.43 1.90
CA PRO A 749 -22.98 -31.74 2.10
C PRO A 749 -23.01 -32.50 0.76
N LYS A 750 -22.22 -33.57 0.66
CA LYS A 750 -22.26 -34.51 -0.48
C LYS A 750 -23.70 -34.94 -0.76
N SER A 751 -24.11 -34.86 -2.02
CA SER A 751 -25.46 -35.25 -2.44
C SER A 751 -25.78 -36.69 -2.02
N ARG A 752 -27.05 -36.96 -1.71
CA ARG A 752 -27.52 -38.29 -1.26
C ARG A 752 -27.19 -39.42 -2.27
N ASN A 753 -26.93 -39.08 -3.53
CA ASN A 753 -26.52 -40.01 -4.58
C ASN A 753 -25.01 -40.32 -4.62
N GLU A 754 -24.16 -39.47 -4.04
CA GLU A 754 -22.71 -39.75 -3.94
C GLU A 754 -22.36 -40.58 -2.70
N ARG A 755 -23.17 -40.52 -1.64
CA ARG A 755 -23.03 -41.42 -0.47
C ARG A 755 -23.34 -42.88 -0.76
N ARG A 756 -23.81 -43.24 -1.96
CA ARG A 756 -24.08 -44.63 -2.38
C ARG A 756 -22.95 -45.29 -3.18
N LYS A 757 -21.84 -44.60 -3.43
CA LYS A 757 -20.62 -45.22 -3.96
C LYS A 757 -19.61 -45.43 -2.83
N GLU A 758 -19.95 -46.25 -1.84
CA GLU A 758 -18.95 -46.81 -0.94
C GLU A 758 -18.35 -48.09 -1.52
N GLU A 759 -17.05 -48.26 -1.25
CA GLU A 759 -16.12 -49.31 -1.70
C GLU A 759 -16.72 -50.70 -1.97
N PRO A 760 -16.28 -51.40 -3.05
CA PRO A 760 -16.67 -52.79 -3.26
C PRO A 760 -16.25 -53.66 -2.05
N GLU A 761 -17.14 -54.56 -1.60
CA GLU A 761 -16.98 -55.43 -0.42
C GLU A 761 -15.62 -56.14 -0.32
N HIS A 762 -14.92 -56.32 -1.45
CA HIS A 762 -13.60 -56.92 -1.50
C HIS A 762 -12.52 -56.10 -0.77
N VAL A 763 -12.63 -54.77 -0.74
CA VAL A 763 -11.66 -53.87 -0.06
C VAL A 763 -11.87 -53.86 1.45
N LYS A 764 -13.12 -53.99 1.93
CA LYS A 764 -13.41 -54.13 3.36
C LYS A 764 -12.87 -55.45 3.94
N LYS A 765 -12.89 -56.55 3.18
CA LYS A 765 -12.29 -57.83 3.60
C LYS A 765 -10.75 -57.81 3.67
N LEU A 766 -10.07 -57.06 2.80
CA LEU A 766 -8.60 -56.90 2.87
C LEU A 766 -8.15 -56.04 4.06
N LYS A 767 -8.87 -54.96 4.38
CA LYS A 767 -8.54 -54.08 5.52
C LYS A 767 -8.72 -54.78 6.88
N ILE A 768 -9.73 -55.65 7.03
CA ILE A 768 -9.94 -56.43 8.26
C ILE A 768 -8.84 -57.50 8.44
N ARG A 769 -8.38 -58.12 7.35
CA ARG A 769 -7.33 -59.14 7.38
C ARG A 769 -5.94 -58.55 7.70
N ASN A 770 -5.67 -57.32 7.26
CA ASN A 770 -4.43 -56.60 7.60
C ASN A 770 -4.44 -56.03 9.02
N LYS A 771 -5.62 -55.68 9.56
CA LYS A 771 -5.75 -55.21 10.95
C LYS A 771 -5.51 -56.35 11.95
N ARG A 772 -6.06 -57.55 11.70
CA ARG A 772 -5.80 -58.74 12.52
C ARG A 772 -4.32 -59.16 12.54
N ARG A 773 -3.63 -59.09 11.40
CA ARG A 773 -2.17 -59.39 11.34
C ARG A 773 -1.30 -58.39 12.09
N LYS A 774 -1.73 -57.14 12.21
CA LYS A 774 -0.99 -56.10 12.92
C LYS A 774 -1.17 -56.23 14.44
N GLU A 775 -2.41 -56.50 14.86
CA GLU A 775 -2.76 -56.78 16.27
C GLU A 775 -2.11 -58.09 16.79
N GLU A 776 -1.98 -59.12 15.95
CA GLU A 776 -1.24 -60.36 16.30
C GLU A 776 0.28 -60.16 16.39
N SER A 777 0.86 -59.17 15.69
CA SER A 777 2.31 -58.85 15.80
C SER A 777 2.64 -57.97 17.01
N GLU A 778 1.72 -57.08 17.40
CA GLU A 778 1.91 -56.17 18.55
C GLU A 778 1.69 -56.87 19.91
N GLN A 779 1.00 -58.01 19.94
CA GLN A 779 0.84 -58.85 21.13
C GLN A 779 2.00 -59.83 21.38
N ALA A 780 2.92 -60.01 20.42
CA ALA A 780 4.09 -60.88 20.59
C ALA A 780 5.29 -60.20 21.28
N GLU A 781 5.28 -58.87 21.44
CA GLU A 781 6.46 -58.10 21.89
C GLU A 781 6.34 -57.48 23.29
N LYS A 782 5.22 -57.70 24.00
CA LYS A 782 5.04 -57.20 25.38
C LYS A 782 4.46 -58.25 26.31
N GLY A 783 5.34 -59.09 26.86
CA GLY A 783 5.01 -60.01 27.94
C GLY A 783 6.23 -60.64 28.60
N ARG A 784 6.79 -59.98 29.63
CA ARG A 784 7.61 -60.64 30.66
C ARG A 784 7.37 -59.97 32.03
N ALA A 785 6.75 -60.74 32.93
CA ALA A 785 6.55 -60.57 34.39
C ALA A 785 5.68 -59.37 34.87
N GLY A 786 4.73 -59.49 35.81
CA GLY A 786 4.22 -60.62 36.59
C GLY A 786 3.11 -60.18 37.56
N THR A 787 2.23 -61.14 37.88
CA THR A 787 1.46 -61.41 39.14
C THR A 787 0.34 -60.50 39.71
N CYS A 788 -0.76 -61.22 40.07
CA CYS A 788 -1.84 -60.99 41.07
C CYS A 788 -2.86 -59.86 40.76
N GLU A 789 -4.18 -59.97 40.96
CA GLU A 789 -5.07 -60.87 41.70
C GLU A 789 -6.53 -60.65 41.18
N GLU A 790 -7.41 -61.65 41.32
CA GLU A 790 -8.85 -61.65 41.68
C GLU A 790 -9.73 -60.38 41.44
N ILE A 791 -10.99 -60.39 40.97
CA ILE A 791 -12.16 -61.20 41.34
C ILE A 791 -13.37 -60.82 40.42
N GLU A 792 -14.26 -61.80 40.21
CA GLU A 792 -15.72 -61.75 39.91
C GLU A 792 -16.34 -61.11 38.64
N ASN A 793 -16.98 -62.01 37.89
CA ASN A 793 -18.16 -61.85 37.03
C ASN A 793 -19.43 -61.86 37.94
N PRO A 794 -20.61 -61.33 37.56
CA PRO A 794 -21.49 -62.16 36.71
C PRO A 794 -22.50 -61.42 35.78
N GLU A 795 -22.68 -62.03 34.61
CA GLU A 795 -23.94 -62.55 34.03
C GLU A 795 -25.20 -61.71 33.71
N GLN A 796 -25.66 -61.94 32.47
CA GLN A 796 -27.03 -62.25 31.97
C GLN A 796 -28.10 -61.13 32.06
N ALA A 797 -29.04 -60.95 31.14
CA ALA A 797 -29.81 -61.82 30.24
C ALA A 797 -30.34 -60.96 29.05
N GLU A 798 -30.37 -61.41 27.79
CA GLU A 798 -31.48 -62.17 27.15
C GLU A 798 -32.88 -61.56 27.42
N LYS A 799 -33.86 -61.38 26.53
CA LYS A 799 -34.35 -61.81 25.19
C LYS A 799 -35.48 -60.77 24.89
N GLY A 800 -36.07 -60.56 23.72
CA GLY A 800 -36.11 -61.20 22.43
C GLY A 800 -37.30 -60.62 21.63
N ARG A 801 -37.09 -60.52 20.32
CA ARG A 801 -38.01 -60.81 19.19
C ARG A 801 -39.39 -60.10 19.00
N THR A 802 -39.50 -59.64 17.73
CA THR A 802 -40.67 -59.63 16.80
C THR A 802 -41.85 -58.72 17.13
N GLY A 803 -42.47 -57.97 16.20
CA GLY A 803 -42.33 -57.84 14.76
C GLY A 803 -43.49 -56.98 14.23
N THR A 804 -43.20 -56.17 13.20
CA THR A 804 -44.11 -55.65 12.15
C THR A 804 -45.46 -55.00 12.51
N SER A 805 -45.57 -53.69 12.26
CA SER A 805 -46.54 -53.11 11.29
C SER A 805 -46.25 -51.63 11.09
N GLY A 806 -46.26 -51.18 9.83
CA GLY A 806 -45.87 -49.83 9.45
C GLY A 806 -46.93 -48.75 9.69
N GLU A 807 -46.46 -47.55 10.00
CA GLU A 807 -47.20 -46.31 9.82
C GLU A 807 -46.44 -45.36 8.89
N ARG A 808 -47.12 -44.95 7.81
CA ARG A 808 -46.66 -43.97 6.83
C ARG A 808 -46.68 -42.58 7.47
N LYS A 809 -45.50 -42.01 7.76
CA LYS A 809 -45.36 -40.58 8.07
C LYS A 809 -45.83 -39.71 6.90
N SER A 810 -46.61 -38.68 7.22
CA SER A 810 -47.26 -37.78 6.26
C SER A 810 -46.26 -36.87 5.53
N ARG A 811 -46.64 -36.42 4.34
CA ARG A 811 -45.85 -35.56 3.44
C ARG A 811 -45.53 -34.17 4.05
N ASN A 812 -46.22 -33.75 5.11
CA ASN A 812 -45.97 -32.49 5.81
C ASN A 812 -44.84 -32.58 6.84
N GLU A 813 -44.61 -33.73 7.46
CA GLU A 813 -43.48 -33.92 8.38
C GLU A 813 -42.14 -34.02 7.63
N ARG A 814 -42.14 -34.63 6.44
CA ARG A 814 -40.96 -34.62 5.55
C ARG A 814 -40.61 -33.22 5.06
N ARG A 815 -41.58 -32.35 4.80
CA ARG A 815 -41.31 -30.94 4.42
C ARG A 815 -40.78 -30.10 5.58
N LYS A 816 -41.19 -30.41 6.82
CA LYS A 816 -40.65 -29.76 8.03
C LYS A 816 -39.23 -30.23 8.34
N GLU A 817 -38.96 -31.53 8.21
CA GLU A 817 -37.60 -32.09 8.32
C GLU A 817 -36.69 -31.66 7.15
N GLU A 818 -37.20 -31.49 5.93
CA GLU A 818 -36.43 -30.96 4.78
C GLU A 818 -36.17 -29.45 4.90
N SER A 819 -37.06 -28.68 5.54
CA SER A 819 -36.85 -27.27 5.90
C SER A 819 -35.83 -27.09 7.02
N GLU A 820 -35.91 -27.91 8.08
CA GLU A 820 -34.95 -27.88 9.20
C GLU A 820 -33.58 -28.47 8.83
N GLN A 821 -33.51 -29.40 7.86
CA GLN A 821 -32.24 -29.90 7.32
C GLN A 821 -31.61 -28.97 6.27
N ALA A 822 -32.41 -28.15 5.58
CA ALA A 822 -31.87 -27.09 4.70
C ALA A 822 -31.17 -25.96 5.51
N GLU A 823 -31.59 -25.70 6.75
CA GLU A 823 -30.90 -24.77 7.65
C GLU A 823 -29.67 -25.37 8.33
N LYS A 824 -29.67 -26.69 8.63
CA LYS A 824 -28.53 -27.36 9.30
C LYS A 824 -27.33 -27.67 8.39
N GLY A 825 -27.44 -27.46 7.07
CA GLY A 825 -26.37 -27.73 6.10
C GLY A 825 -25.37 -26.59 5.83
N ARG A 826 -25.39 -25.50 6.62
CA ARG A 826 -24.59 -24.27 6.35
C ARG A 826 -23.33 -24.09 7.21
N ALA A 827 -22.95 -25.09 8.00
CA ALA A 827 -21.85 -25.02 8.97
C ALA A 827 -20.48 -25.37 8.34
N GLY A 828 -20.05 -24.55 7.40
CA GLY A 828 -18.71 -24.62 6.80
C GLY A 828 -18.47 -23.37 5.98
N THR A 829 -18.55 -22.19 6.59
CA THR A 829 -18.31 -20.94 5.86
C THR A 829 -17.52 -19.97 6.74
N SER A 830 -16.61 -19.20 6.14
CA SER A 830 -15.82 -18.13 6.77
C SER A 830 -16.66 -16.93 7.24
N PHE A 831 -17.96 -17.14 7.41
CA PHE A 831 -18.94 -16.16 7.79
C PHE A 831 -19.56 -16.50 9.14
N SER A 832 -19.98 -15.47 9.85
CA SER A 832 -20.88 -15.63 10.99
C SER A 832 -22.03 -14.65 10.87
N THR A 833 -23.24 -15.12 11.16
CA THR A 833 -24.45 -14.31 11.08
C THR A 833 -25.04 -14.15 12.47
N TYR A 834 -25.18 -12.90 12.87
CA TYR A 834 -25.84 -12.49 14.09
C TYR A 834 -27.14 -11.78 13.73
N VAL A 835 -28.08 -11.78 14.65
CA VAL A 835 -29.36 -11.12 14.49
C VAL A 835 -29.63 -10.27 15.73
N VAL A 836 -29.95 -9.00 15.51
CA VAL A 836 -30.35 -8.08 16.55
C VAL A 836 -31.88 -7.92 16.54
N LEU A 837 -32.49 -8.03 17.71
CA LEU A 837 -33.93 -8.00 17.94
C LEU A 837 -34.29 -6.93 18.97
N THR A 838 -35.48 -6.36 18.89
CA THR A 838 -36.04 -5.56 19.99
C THR A 838 -36.46 -6.47 21.14
N ALA A 839 -36.10 -6.15 22.38
CA ALA A 839 -36.53 -6.94 23.54
C ALA A 839 -37.98 -6.60 23.92
N THR A 840 -38.80 -7.60 24.24
CA THR A 840 -40.15 -7.42 24.79
C THR A 840 -40.12 -7.74 26.29
N THR A 841 -40.23 -6.72 27.16
CA THR A 841 -40.25 -6.74 28.65
C THR A 841 -39.54 -7.89 29.39
N GLU A 842 -38.53 -7.55 30.19
CA GLU A 842 -37.80 -8.43 31.15
C GLU A 842 -37.36 -9.80 30.60
N GLN A 843 -36.79 -9.81 29.39
CA GLN A 843 -36.14 -11.01 28.84
C GLN A 843 -34.69 -11.13 29.31
N GLU A 844 -34.28 -12.34 29.72
CA GLU A 844 -32.88 -12.69 29.97
C GLU A 844 -32.03 -12.41 28.71
N GLY A 845 -30.86 -11.80 28.90
CA GLY A 845 -29.94 -11.45 27.80
C GLY A 845 -30.09 -10.04 27.23
N ARG A 846 -30.96 -9.19 27.82
CA ARG A 846 -31.03 -7.75 27.49
C ARG A 846 -29.66 -7.10 27.66
N ALA A 847 -29.29 -6.27 26.68
CA ALA A 847 -28.02 -5.58 26.70
C ALA A 847 -27.88 -4.68 27.95
N GLN A 848 -26.69 -4.69 28.54
CA GLN A 848 -26.40 -3.97 29.78
C GLN A 848 -25.80 -2.59 29.50
N PHE A 849 -26.16 -1.59 30.30
CA PHE A 849 -25.52 -0.29 30.24
C PHE A 849 -24.22 -0.27 31.04
N PRO A 850 -23.16 0.43 30.58
CA PRO A 850 -21.99 0.67 31.37
C PRO A 850 -22.31 1.66 32.51
N LYS A 851 -21.50 1.61 33.56
CA LYS A 851 -21.45 2.65 34.57
C LYS A 851 -20.70 3.86 34.00
N ILE A 852 -21.29 5.05 34.07
CA ILE A 852 -20.74 6.28 33.48
C ILE A 852 -20.33 7.26 34.58
N SER A 853 -19.11 7.78 34.47
CA SER A 853 -18.57 8.83 35.34
C SER A 853 -18.03 9.98 34.49
N VAL A 854 -18.25 11.22 34.93
CA VAL A 854 -17.86 12.43 34.19
C VAL A 854 -17.12 13.38 35.12
N LEU A 855 -16.09 14.08 34.61
CA LEU A 855 -15.42 15.17 35.32
C LEU A 855 -15.39 16.43 34.44
N SER A 856 -15.90 17.55 34.98
CA SER A 856 -15.69 18.88 34.41
C SER A 856 -14.46 19.53 35.05
N SER A 857 -13.53 20.02 34.23
CA SER A 857 -12.26 20.73 34.56
C SER A 857 -12.03 21.15 36.02
N LEU A 858 -10.88 20.74 36.56
CA LEU A 858 -10.31 21.13 37.86
C LEU A 858 -9.97 22.64 37.99
N SER A 859 -10.11 23.44 36.93
CA SER A 859 -9.58 24.81 36.88
C SER A 859 -10.61 25.93 37.18
N ASN A 860 -11.92 25.69 37.05
CA ASN A 860 -12.92 26.77 37.22
C ASN A 860 -14.33 26.31 37.65
N PRO A 861 -14.62 26.23 38.96
CA PRO A 861 -15.91 25.81 39.50
C PRO A 861 -17.10 26.74 39.15
N ARG A 862 -16.86 27.92 38.57
CA ARG A 862 -17.88 28.94 38.28
C ARG A 862 -18.52 28.82 36.90
N ARG A 863 -17.93 28.05 35.98
CA ARG A 863 -18.70 27.46 34.87
C ARG A 863 -19.30 26.20 35.47
N GLY A 864 -20.55 26.29 35.96
CA GLY A 864 -21.26 25.14 36.50
C GLY A 864 -21.09 23.95 35.57
N ALA A 865 -20.94 22.74 36.14
CA ALA A 865 -20.77 21.51 35.38
C ALA A 865 -21.64 21.57 34.13
N MET A 866 -21.01 21.56 32.95
CA MET A 866 -21.75 21.41 31.70
C MET A 866 -22.14 19.93 31.67
N TRP A 867 -23.17 19.61 32.45
CA TRP A 867 -23.75 18.28 32.53
C TRP A 867 -24.10 17.89 31.09
N PRO A 868 -23.62 16.76 30.59
CA PRO A 868 -23.93 16.34 29.24
C PRO A 868 -25.45 16.29 29.06
N ALA A 869 -26.00 17.15 28.20
CA ALA A 869 -27.39 17.04 27.80
C ALA A 869 -27.58 15.70 27.07
N GLY A 870 -28.71 15.02 27.30
CA GLY A 870 -29.02 13.76 26.60
C GLY A 870 -28.51 12.46 27.24
N LEU A 871 -28.04 12.48 28.49
CA LEU A 871 -27.87 11.25 29.27
C LEU A 871 -29.22 10.51 29.38
N PRO A 872 -29.27 9.18 29.19
CA PRO A 872 -30.50 8.42 29.42
C PRO A 872 -31.04 8.71 30.83
N PRO A 873 -32.35 8.98 31.00
CA PRO A 873 -32.92 9.40 32.29
C PRO A 873 -32.71 8.40 33.43
N ASP A 874 -32.33 7.15 33.13
CA ASP A 874 -32.11 6.07 34.08
C ASP A 874 -30.65 5.94 34.58
N LEU A 875 -29.72 6.80 34.15
CA LEU A 875 -28.29 6.72 34.49
C LEU A 875 -27.78 8.01 35.17
N PRO A 876 -27.75 8.08 36.51
CA PRO A 876 -27.20 9.23 37.20
C PRO A 876 -25.66 9.28 37.03
N PRO A 877 -25.08 10.41 36.60
CA PRO A 877 -23.62 10.54 36.46
C PRO A 877 -22.94 10.58 37.84
N GLU A 878 -21.84 9.85 38.00
CA GLU A 878 -20.96 9.93 39.19
C GLU A 878 -19.74 10.83 38.94
N GLU A 879 -19.28 11.54 39.97
CA GLU A 879 -18.05 12.33 39.91
C GLU A 879 -16.82 11.41 39.78
N LEU A 880 -16.02 11.66 38.74
CA LEU A 880 -14.78 10.93 38.52
C LEU A 880 -13.65 11.52 39.38
N GLY A 881 -13.11 10.74 40.32
CA GLY A 881 -11.96 11.13 41.13
C GLY A 881 -10.68 11.35 40.31
N SER A 882 -9.68 12.02 40.89
CA SER A 882 -8.39 12.31 40.24
C SER A 882 -7.56 11.06 39.93
N SER A 883 -7.91 9.89 40.47
CA SER A 883 -7.26 8.62 40.19
C SER A 883 -8.31 7.52 39.99
N PHE A 884 -8.13 6.73 38.96
CA PHE A 884 -9.03 5.63 38.62
C PHE A 884 -8.29 4.56 37.81
N SER A 885 -8.92 3.41 37.61
CA SER A 885 -8.38 2.35 36.76
C SER A 885 -9.36 1.92 35.67
N LEU A 886 -8.77 1.40 34.60
CA LEU A 886 -9.41 0.69 33.50
C LEU A 886 -8.71 -0.66 33.36
N GLY A 887 -9.43 -1.74 33.14
CA GLY A 887 -8.81 -3.06 33.04
C GLY A 887 -9.82 -4.15 32.74
N ASN A 888 -9.30 -5.32 32.42
CA ASN A 888 -10.04 -6.54 32.16
C ASN A 888 -9.46 -7.69 33.00
N SER A 889 -9.83 -8.92 32.71
CA SER A 889 -9.29 -10.13 33.36
C SER A 889 -7.79 -10.42 33.10
N LYS A 890 -7.10 -9.62 32.28
CA LYS A 890 -5.71 -9.86 31.84
C LYS A 890 -4.75 -8.75 32.28
N PHE A 891 -5.19 -7.50 32.30
CA PHE A 891 -4.37 -6.36 32.72
C PHE A 891 -5.19 -5.23 33.32
N THR A 892 -4.50 -4.29 33.98
CA THR A 892 -5.11 -3.08 34.52
C THR A 892 -4.19 -1.89 34.27
N VAL A 893 -4.78 -0.77 33.86
CA VAL A 893 -4.11 0.51 33.64
C VAL A 893 -4.66 1.50 34.66
N MET A 894 -3.77 2.08 35.45
CA MET A 894 -4.10 3.14 36.39
C MET A 894 -3.92 4.49 35.69
N PHE A 895 -4.87 5.37 35.92
CA PHE A 895 -4.88 6.74 35.44
C PHE A 895 -4.80 7.69 36.64
N LYS A 896 -4.04 8.77 36.47
CA LYS A 896 -3.99 9.90 37.40
C LYS A 896 -4.11 11.19 36.59
N ASP A 897 -5.03 12.05 36.98
CA ASP A 897 -5.29 13.34 36.34
C ASP A 897 -5.53 13.21 34.82
N GLY A 898 -6.13 12.09 34.40
CA GLY A 898 -6.44 11.80 32.99
C GLY A 898 -5.28 11.24 32.15
N SER A 899 -4.13 10.96 32.75
CA SER A 899 -2.98 10.32 32.09
C SER A 899 -2.73 8.92 32.64
N PRO A 900 -2.38 7.93 31.78
CA PRO A 900 -1.90 6.63 32.25
C PRO A 900 -0.64 6.80 33.10
N VAL A 901 -0.58 6.16 34.26
CA VAL A 901 0.58 6.20 35.19
C VAL A 901 1.18 4.84 35.51
N LEU A 902 0.41 3.76 35.38
CA LEU A 902 0.83 2.41 35.70
C LEU A 902 0.10 1.40 34.82
N TYR A 903 0.85 0.49 34.20
CA TYR A 903 0.33 -0.71 33.58
C TYR A 903 0.64 -1.91 34.48
N ARG A 904 -0.33 -2.76 34.77
CA ARG A 904 -0.18 -3.98 35.55
C ARG A 904 -0.66 -5.18 34.74
N SER A 905 0.26 -6.10 34.44
CA SER A 905 -0.07 -7.40 33.87
C SER A 905 -0.54 -8.34 34.97
N GLN A 906 -1.73 -8.93 34.83
CA GLN A 906 -2.23 -9.89 35.82
C GLN A 906 -1.56 -11.26 35.67
N SER A 907 -1.20 -11.64 34.44
CA SER A 907 -0.54 -12.93 34.14
C SER A 907 0.93 -12.95 34.56
N LEU A 908 1.67 -11.90 34.21
CA LEU A 908 3.10 -11.79 34.53
C LEU A 908 3.35 -11.31 35.97
N LYS A 909 2.33 -10.75 36.63
CA LYS A 909 2.44 -10.06 37.92
C LYS A 909 3.50 -8.95 37.90
N GLU A 910 3.66 -8.32 36.74
CA GLU A 910 4.60 -7.23 36.51
C GLU A 910 3.84 -5.90 36.48
N GLU A 911 4.47 -4.89 37.07
CA GLU A 911 4.02 -3.52 37.03
C GLU A 911 5.03 -2.69 36.26
N GLN A 912 4.54 -1.89 35.33
CA GLN A 912 5.35 -0.98 34.54
C GLN A 912 4.81 0.44 34.74
N PRO A 913 5.56 1.34 35.39
CA PRO A 913 5.27 2.76 35.36
C PRO A 913 5.26 3.22 33.90
N LEU A 914 4.12 3.75 33.48
CA LEU A 914 3.82 4.13 32.11
C LEU A 914 3.42 5.60 32.12
N ASN A 915 3.90 6.39 31.16
CA ASN A 915 3.42 7.75 30.96
C ASN A 915 3.13 7.94 29.47
N ILE A 916 1.94 8.44 29.14
CA ILE A 916 1.56 8.76 27.76
C ILE A 916 1.23 10.24 27.69
N GLU A 917 2.07 10.99 26.99
CA GLU A 917 1.98 12.45 26.87
C GLU A 917 2.11 12.88 25.42
N PHE A 918 1.77 14.14 25.16
CA PHE A 918 2.02 14.76 23.87
C PHE A 918 3.14 15.77 23.98
N SER A 919 4.04 15.74 23.01
CA SER A 919 5.03 16.79 22.80
C SER A 919 4.87 17.40 21.42
N SER A 920 5.47 18.57 21.25
CA SER A 920 5.43 19.30 20.00
C SER A 920 6.83 19.73 19.58
N TYR A 921 7.07 19.67 18.28
CA TYR A 921 8.21 20.28 17.63
C TYR A 921 7.74 21.54 16.91
N ALA A 922 8.53 22.60 17.04
CA ALA A 922 8.38 23.79 16.20
C ALA A 922 9.34 23.67 15.02
N GLY A 923 8.84 23.99 13.83
CA GLY A 923 9.64 23.99 12.61
C GLY A 923 10.90 24.85 12.76
N GLY A 924 12.05 24.29 12.40
CA GLY A 924 13.32 24.99 12.38
C GLY A 924 13.30 26.13 11.36
N LYS A 925 13.70 27.33 11.81
CA LYS A 925 14.03 28.47 10.93
C LYS A 925 15.53 28.51 10.70
N SER A 926 16.14 27.41 10.26
CA SER A 926 17.50 27.51 9.70
C SER A 926 17.46 28.52 8.55
N HIS A 927 18.49 29.35 8.41
CA HIS A 927 18.57 30.30 7.30
C HIS A 927 18.70 29.62 5.92
N SER A 928 18.97 28.30 5.87
CA SER A 928 19.12 27.52 4.62
C SER A 928 17.87 26.69 4.28
N ASP A 929 17.36 25.85 5.20
CA ASP A 929 16.34 24.84 4.89
C ASP A 929 15.29 24.70 6.01
N PRO A 930 14.02 25.08 5.77
CA PRO A 930 12.94 24.86 6.72
C PRO A 930 12.40 23.42 6.66
N SER A 931 11.72 22.98 7.73
CA SER A 931 10.92 21.74 7.68
C SER A 931 9.83 21.85 6.60
N GLY A 932 9.43 20.72 6.03
CA GLY A 932 8.45 20.66 4.96
C GLY A 932 7.89 19.25 4.77
N ALA A 933 7.32 18.99 3.59
CA ALA A 933 6.73 17.67 3.31
C ALA A 933 7.76 16.52 3.40
N TYR A 934 9.00 16.77 2.98
CA TYR A 934 10.10 15.80 3.00
C TYR A 934 10.92 15.88 4.29
N LEU A 935 11.36 17.10 4.63
CA LEU A 935 12.38 17.35 5.65
C LEU A 935 11.76 17.56 7.03
N PHE A 936 12.31 16.88 8.04
CA PHE A 936 12.02 17.16 9.44
C PHE A 936 13.24 17.83 10.08
N ILE A 937 13.17 19.15 10.24
CA ILE A 937 14.26 19.98 10.78
C ILE A 937 13.70 20.76 11.97
N PRO A 938 13.58 20.15 13.16
CA PRO A 938 13.04 20.84 14.31
C PRO A 938 13.99 21.95 14.79
N SER A 939 13.41 23.03 15.32
CA SER A 939 14.15 24.18 15.91
C SER A 939 14.90 23.84 17.21
N GLY A 940 14.65 22.67 17.78
CA GLY A 940 15.26 22.15 19.00
C GLY A 940 14.56 20.85 19.43
N PRO A 941 14.88 20.34 20.64
CA PRO A 941 14.16 19.21 21.22
C PRO A 941 12.64 19.46 21.30
N SER A 942 11.85 18.38 21.33
CA SER A 942 10.42 18.51 21.57
C SER A 942 10.15 19.21 22.90
N LYS A 943 9.02 19.91 22.96
CA LYS A 943 8.53 20.51 24.19
C LYS A 943 7.22 19.84 24.58
N PRO A 944 6.99 19.56 25.87
CA PRO A 944 5.69 19.09 26.34
C PRO A 944 4.57 20.00 25.82
N PHE A 945 3.58 19.41 25.18
CA PHE A 945 2.49 20.16 24.56
C PHE A 945 1.40 20.40 25.60
N HIS A 946 1.49 21.55 26.28
CA HIS A 946 0.50 22.00 27.28
C HIS A 946 -0.29 23.25 26.85
N ARG A 947 0.13 23.91 25.75
CA ARG A 947 -0.47 25.18 25.32
C ARG A 947 -1.91 24.96 24.83
N GLY A 948 -2.88 25.46 25.60
CA GLY A 948 -4.29 25.42 25.21
C GLY A 948 -4.98 24.08 25.47
N LEU A 949 -4.41 23.22 26.32
CA LEU A 949 -5.02 21.98 26.84
C LEU A 949 -5.14 22.03 28.37
N THR A 950 -5.50 23.19 28.92
CA THR A 950 -5.70 23.36 30.37
C THR A 950 -7.08 22.89 30.83
N ASP A 951 -8.03 22.78 29.89
CA ASP A 951 -9.38 22.31 30.14
C ASP A 951 -9.68 21.07 29.29
N TRP A 952 -9.91 19.96 29.97
CA TRP A 952 -10.34 18.69 29.39
C TRP A 952 -11.73 18.33 29.90
N SER A 953 -12.52 17.70 29.04
CA SER A 953 -13.65 16.89 29.48
C SER A 953 -13.21 15.44 29.57
N TYR A 954 -13.68 14.76 30.61
CA TYR A 954 -13.35 13.37 30.87
C TYR A 954 -14.64 12.56 30.98
N VAL A 955 -14.73 11.48 30.20
CA VAL A 955 -15.83 10.52 30.27
C VAL A 955 -15.25 9.13 30.46
N LEU A 956 -15.66 8.48 31.54
CA LEU A 956 -15.29 7.11 31.86
C LEU A 956 -16.52 6.22 31.82
N MET A 957 -16.47 5.21 30.96
CA MET A 957 -17.50 4.18 30.80
C MET A 957 -16.92 2.85 31.24
N ARG A 958 -17.52 2.22 32.26
CA ARG A 958 -17.14 0.87 32.72
C ARG A 958 -18.25 -0.10 32.40
N GLY A 959 -18.02 -0.93 31.39
CA GLY A 959 -18.96 -1.94 30.95
C GLY A 959 -18.41 -3.36 31.06
N PRO A 960 -19.29 -4.37 31.03
CA PRO A 960 -18.89 -5.78 31.14
C PRO A 960 -18.13 -6.31 29.92
N LEU A 961 -18.23 -5.66 28.75
CA LEU A 961 -17.54 -6.06 27.52
C LEU A 961 -16.55 -5.00 27.04
N VAL A 962 -16.93 -3.73 27.16
CA VAL A 962 -16.12 -2.58 26.72
C VAL A 962 -16.06 -1.59 27.85
N SER A 963 -14.84 -1.24 28.26
CA SER A 963 -14.61 -0.10 29.13
C SER A 963 -13.76 0.93 28.40
N GLN A 964 -14.17 2.20 28.47
CA GLN A 964 -13.59 3.30 27.72
C GLN A 964 -13.33 4.51 28.59
N PHE A 965 -12.18 5.14 28.39
CA PHE A 965 -11.88 6.45 28.94
C PHE A 965 -11.60 7.42 27.81
N ILE A 966 -12.40 8.48 27.71
CA ILE A 966 -12.32 9.49 26.66
C ILE A 966 -11.93 10.81 27.30
N LYS A 967 -10.91 11.46 26.75
CA LYS A 967 -10.55 12.84 27.09
C LYS A 967 -10.58 13.72 25.84
N THR A 968 -11.31 14.83 25.93
CA THR A 968 -11.50 15.75 24.79
C THR A 968 -11.04 17.15 25.17
N SER A 969 -10.27 17.79 24.28
CA SER A 969 -9.78 19.15 24.50
C SER A 969 -10.92 20.19 24.41
N VAL A 970 -11.16 20.93 25.49
CA VAL A 970 -12.25 21.93 25.55
C VAL A 970 -11.80 23.31 25.09
N SER A 971 -10.57 23.69 25.43
CA SER A 971 -10.02 25.04 25.18
C SER A 971 -9.71 25.31 23.70
N ILE A 972 -9.44 24.26 22.91
CA ILE A 972 -9.40 24.31 21.45
C ILE A 972 -10.30 23.17 20.97
N ARG A 973 -11.60 23.46 20.81
CA ARG A 973 -12.60 22.46 20.46
C ARG A 973 -12.19 21.73 19.18
N GLY A 974 -12.19 20.39 19.22
CA GLY A 974 -11.85 19.53 18.09
C GLY A 974 -10.36 19.31 17.81
N PHE A 975 -9.44 19.94 18.56
CA PHE A 975 -8.01 19.77 18.33
C PHE A 975 -7.51 18.35 18.62
N LEU A 976 -7.86 17.81 19.79
CA LEU A 976 -7.43 16.48 20.22
C LEU A 976 -8.51 15.80 21.06
N GLN A 977 -8.94 14.64 20.62
CA GLN A 977 -9.69 13.68 21.41
C GLN A 977 -8.88 12.38 21.49
N GLN A 978 -8.68 11.89 22.71
CA GLN A 978 -7.99 10.63 22.96
C GLN A 978 -8.93 9.66 23.66
N THR A 979 -9.09 8.48 23.07
CA THR A 979 -9.93 7.40 23.56
C THR A 979 -9.05 6.21 23.94
N PHE A 980 -9.18 5.74 25.17
CA PHE A 980 -8.55 4.54 25.69
C PHE A 980 -9.60 3.45 25.83
N THR A 981 -9.47 2.36 25.08
CA THR A 981 -10.44 1.25 25.10
C THR A 981 -9.80 -0.01 25.64
N VAL A 982 -10.52 -0.68 26.55
CA VAL A 982 -10.20 -2.02 27.05
C VAL A 982 -11.38 -2.94 26.78
N TYR A 983 -11.09 -4.06 26.11
CA TYR A 983 -12.05 -5.10 25.80
C TYR A 983 -11.95 -6.26 26.79
N GLU A 984 -13.08 -6.70 27.33
CA GLU A 984 -13.18 -7.99 28.02
C GLU A 984 -13.43 -9.07 26.96
N SER A 985 -12.35 -9.51 26.33
CA SER A 985 -12.36 -10.49 25.24
C SER A 985 -11.30 -11.56 25.46
N PRO A 986 -11.58 -12.84 25.14
CA PRO A 986 -10.56 -13.87 25.09
C PRO A 986 -9.55 -13.65 23.95
N GLY A 987 -9.93 -12.90 22.91
CA GLY A 987 -9.12 -12.61 21.73
C GLY A 987 -7.94 -11.66 21.94
N LEU A 988 -7.33 -11.27 20.81
CA LEU A 988 -6.17 -10.37 20.75
C LEU A 988 -6.53 -8.95 21.21
N ASP A 989 -7.74 -8.49 20.89
CA ASP A 989 -8.32 -7.21 21.33
C ASP A 989 -8.34 -7.08 22.86
N GLY A 990 -8.54 -8.18 23.58
CA GLY A 990 -8.47 -8.22 25.05
C GLY A 990 -7.05 -8.27 25.63
N LEU A 991 -5.99 -8.38 24.83
CA LEU A 991 -4.60 -8.46 25.32
C LEU A 991 -3.90 -7.10 25.38
N SER A 992 -4.48 -6.06 24.79
CA SER A 992 -3.86 -4.74 24.66
C SER A 992 -4.79 -3.60 25.06
N LEU A 993 -4.19 -2.47 25.43
CA LEU A 993 -4.89 -1.19 25.54
C LEU A 993 -4.97 -0.58 24.14
N GLU A 994 -6.16 -0.31 23.63
CA GLU A 994 -6.35 0.44 22.40
C GLU A 994 -6.34 1.94 22.68
N ILE A 995 -5.61 2.70 21.86
CA ILE A 995 -5.51 4.16 21.94
C ILE A 995 -5.88 4.75 20.58
N GLU A 996 -6.95 5.51 20.54
CA GLU A 996 -7.38 6.27 19.37
C GLU A 996 -7.12 7.76 19.62
N ASN A 997 -6.47 8.43 18.66
CA ASN A 997 -6.22 9.87 18.69
C ASN A 997 -6.88 10.51 17.47
N GLN A 998 -7.94 11.27 17.68
CA GLN A 998 -8.52 12.15 16.65
C GLN A 998 -7.86 13.52 16.79
N VAL A 999 -7.10 13.93 15.76
CA VAL A 999 -6.26 15.12 15.79
C VAL A 999 -6.60 16.07 14.64
N ASP A 1000 -6.92 17.32 14.96
CA ASP A 1000 -7.08 18.40 13.98
C ASP A 1000 -6.00 19.48 14.18
N VAL A 1001 -4.99 19.45 13.31
CA VAL A 1001 -3.89 20.44 13.30
C VAL A 1001 -4.11 21.58 12.32
N THR A 1002 -5.27 21.69 11.66
CA THR A 1002 -5.52 22.70 10.59
C THR A 1002 -5.31 24.14 11.06
N GLY A 1003 -5.58 24.43 12.33
CA GLY A 1003 -5.35 25.74 12.95
C GLY A 1003 -3.89 26.04 13.33
N GLN A 1004 -2.98 25.08 13.20
CA GLN A 1004 -1.57 25.21 13.61
C GLN A 1004 -0.65 25.53 12.42
N ARG A 1005 0.48 26.20 12.68
CA ARG A 1005 1.53 26.51 11.70
C ARG A 1005 2.90 26.19 12.28
N ASP A 1006 3.81 25.69 11.44
CA ASP A 1006 5.16 25.27 11.83
C ASP A 1006 5.15 24.38 13.09
N PHE A 1007 4.25 23.40 13.09
CA PHE A 1007 3.89 22.59 14.26
C PHE A 1007 3.80 21.12 13.87
N GLU A 1008 4.51 20.28 14.62
CA GLU A 1008 4.43 18.82 14.51
C GLU A 1008 4.14 18.24 15.90
N LEU A 1009 3.12 17.39 15.98
CA LEU A 1009 2.67 16.76 17.21
C LEU A 1009 3.23 15.33 17.30
N ALA A 1010 3.80 14.99 18.44
CA ALA A 1010 4.26 13.65 18.77
C ALA A 1010 3.52 13.13 20.01
N MET A 1011 3.20 11.84 20.02
CA MET A 1011 2.74 11.13 21.21
C MET A 1011 3.91 10.32 21.78
N ASP A 1012 4.29 10.63 23.00
CA ASP A 1012 5.39 9.99 23.70
C ASP A 1012 4.85 8.91 24.65
N VAL A 1013 5.39 7.69 24.53
CA VAL A 1013 5.08 6.57 25.44
C VAL A 1013 6.33 6.23 26.22
N VAL A 1014 6.36 6.57 27.50
CA VAL A 1014 7.53 6.44 28.37
C VAL A 1014 7.30 5.36 29.42
N ALA A 1015 8.09 4.29 29.36
CA ALA A 1015 8.13 3.24 30.36
C ALA A 1015 9.42 3.37 31.20
N LYS A 1016 9.31 3.67 32.50
CA LYS A 1016 10.48 4.07 33.32
C LYS A 1016 11.49 2.96 33.58
N ASP A 1017 11.07 1.69 33.56
CA ASP A 1017 11.91 0.57 34.00
C ASP A 1017 12.49 -0.25 32.83
N ILE A 1018 12.15 0.11 31.59
CA ILE A 1018 12.68 -0.55 30.39
C ILE A 1018 14.06 0.05 30.06
N ARG A 1019 15.12 -0.69 30.36
CA ARG A 1019 16.50 -0.32 30.01
C ARG A 1019 16.83 -0.69 28.56
N HIS A 1020 16.40 0.16 27.62
CA HIS A 1020 16.68 -0.03 26.19
C HIS A 1020 18.01 0.60 25.72
N GLY A 1021 18.66 1.41 26.56
CA GLY A 1021 19.93 2.09 26.21
C GLY A 1021 19.76 2.95 24.95
N GLU A 1022 20.67 2.78 24.00
CA GLU A 1022 20.62 3.44 22.69
C GLU A 1022 19.99 2.54 21.61
N THR A 1023 19.16 1.56 21.95
CA THR A 1023 18.60 0.61 20.98
C THR A 1023 17.08 0.65 20.98
N PHE A 1024 16.48 0.65 19.79
CA PHE A 1024 15.05 0.47 19.60
C PHE A 1024 14.78 -0.36 18.34
N PHE A 1025 13.51 -0.69 18.11
CA PHE A 1025 13.09 -1.52 16.99
C PHE A 1025 11.99 -0.84 16.20
N THR A 1026 12.07 -0.91 14.88
CA THR A 1026 11.03 -0.42 13.96
C THR A 1026 10.74 -1.49 12.92
N SER A 1027 9.51 -1.52 12.42
CA SER A 1027 9.16 -2.40 11.31
C SER A 1027 9.57 -1.78 9.98
N LEU A 1028 10.00 -2.60 9.02
CA LEU A 1028 10.08 -2.24 7.62
C LEU A 1028 8.88 -2.81 6.87
N ASN A 1029 8.06 -1.93 6.30
CA ASN A 1029 6.90 -2.24 5.45
C ASN A 1029 5.85 -3.19 6.08
N GLY A 1030 5.83 -3.33 7.41
CA GLY A 1030 4.98 -4.31 8.11
C GLY A 1030 5.39 -5.77 7.86
N PHE A 1031 6.59 -6.02 7.35
CA PHE A 1031 7.09 -7.37 7.02
C PHE A 1031 8.11 -7.89 8.02
N GLN A 1032 9.11 -7.06 8.35
CA GLN A 1032 10.23 -7.41 9.22
C GLN A 1032 10.45 -6.35 10.29
N VAL A 1033 11.10 -6.70 11.39
CA VAL A 1033 11.50 -5.77 12.45
C VAL A 1033 13.02 -5.66 12.46
N GLN A 1034 13.53 -4.43 12.41
CA GLN A 1034 14.96 -4.14 12.39
C GLN A 1034 15.40 -3.46 13.69
N THR A 1035 16.64 -3.75 14.11
CA THR A 1035 17.29 -3.05 15.22
C THR A 1035 17.85 -1.71 14.74
N VAL A 1036 17.58 -0.65 15.49
CA VAL A 1036 18.04 0.71 15.22
C VAL A 1036 18.81 1.24 16.45
N SER A 1037 19.87 2.02 16.21
CA SER A 1037 20.66 2.67 17.27
C SER A 1037 20.44 4.19 17.33
N VAL A 1038 20.28 4.72 18.54
CA VAL A 1038 20.10 6.15 18.87
C VAL A 1038 21.41 6.93 18.76
N ARG A 1039 22.58 6.27 18.63
CA ARG A 1039 23.88 6.95 18.46
C ARG A 1039 23.89 7.90 17.25
N PHE A 1040 23.04 7.64 16.24
CA PHE A 1040 22.78 8.53 15.08
C PHE A 1040 22.08 9.84 15.42
N SER A 1041 21.20 9.86 16.42
CA SER A 1041 20.45 11.07 16.79
C SER A 1041 21.25 12.07 17.64
N ASN A 1042 22.39 11.68 18.20
CA ASN A 1042 23.19 12.51 19.10
C ASN A 1042 24.30 13.33 18.42
N TRP A 1043 24.49 13.23 17.10
CA TRP A 1043 25.43 14.09 16.35
C TRP A 1043 25.10 15.58 16.56
N ARG A 1044 23.81 15.93 16.51
CA ARG A 1044 23.32 17.31 16.64
C ARG A 1044 23.45 17.83 18.07
N ILE A 1045 23.25 16.95 19.06
CA ILE A 1045 23.32 17.27 20.49
C ILE A 1045 24.77 17.36 20.99
N ARG A 1046 25.74 16.71 20.33
CA ARG A 1046 27.17 16.87 20.67
C ARG A 1046 27.80 18.13 20.08
N ARG A 1047 27.18 18.72 19.03
CA ARG A 1047 27.64 19.96 18.38
C ARG A 1047 26.96 21.22 18.94
N LEU A 1048 25.72 21.12 19.40
CA LEU A 1048 25.00 22.15 20.18
C LEU A 1048 25.43 22.11 21.65
#